data_AF-A0A821GI22-F1
#
_entry.id   AF-A0A821GI22-F1
#
_cell.length_a   1.000
_cell.length_b   1.000
_cell.length_c   1.000
_cell.angle_alpha   90.00
_cell.angle_beta   90.00
_cell.angle_gamma   90.00
#
_symmetry.space_group_name_H-M   'P 1'
#
loop_
_entity.id
_entity.type
_entity.pdbx_description
1 polymer ?
#
loop_
_entity_poly.entity_id
_entity_poly.type
_entity_poly.pdbx_seq_one_letter_code
_entity_poly.pdbx_strand_id
1 'polypeptide(L)'
;MASQIEKLKSKANDAFSEENYDEAIDLYTQAIALDGNSHYLYSNRSAAYTKAYKYKEALKDAEKCLKLKSDFVKGYSRKGAALLLLKRYEEAINTYEEGLKIDPNNEVLLSDLETARKAATDVIVVCSSSKFLFEKICKAGGKSVLASYKSQLKKSQNSVISVQADGELASKQIYFLSWKADADASTLRKSIEKFVSDAFEKAVEENHHSMAFPAIGCGQFGCSIDLVAQAMIREVHRKQQEHGISVTFVIQPEKTDIYDAFQNQIQLLEAEISPTDLKTMSATVKKGVIEIEQGNIIKQKVDVIIGTSSSGFLRQAITEAAGNEVQKAYKKELNSHPNSTLIAVPSGALPCKQIFFVKWEPNDDEDILRQSIIDFMSTVVQNMISYKFTSVAFPAVGCGLHGCSTQIVIGTMILEMKKHLLKRDLCWKIKFVVQPDQENIYDEFCKVLITHDDLHESKICQLPPTWEKSTEHKIRFIVPATTDEYQSIVSNFDQTMKGKYTEIIHIERIQNERWYKQYIAHREDFIRRLNENTEKRLYHGCPEQAASLIMEDCFNRSFAGVNGTVYGFGVYFSSNASYSHGYTHANENGKRCMFIARVLVGKTTKGNSSMKTRPLGFDSTTDEKHIFVTYHDAQAYAEYLITYK
;
A
#
# COMPACT_ATOMS: atom_id res chain seq x y z
N MET A 1 19.84 -52.67 33.38
CA MET A 1 20.24 -51.67 32.37
C MET A 1 19.49 -50.35 32.52
N ALA A 2 18.16 -50.28 32.36
CA ALA A 2 17.41 -49.01 32.46
C ALA A 2 17.63 -48.23 33.78
N SER A 3 17.63 -48.92 34.94
CA SER A 3 17.90 -48.30 36.25
C SER A 3 19.31 -47.69 36.38
N GLN A 4 20.30 -48.24 35.67
CA GLN A 4 21.69 -47.76 35.69
C GLN A 4 21.87 -46.51 34.80
N ILE A 5 21.19 -46.47 33.65
CA ILE A 5 21.18 -45.31 32.75
C ILE A 5 20.59 -44.09 33.45
N GLU A 6 19.44 -44.26 34.13
CA GLU A 6 18.81 -43.17 34.89
C GLU A 6 19.70 -42.66 36.02
N LYS A 7 20.40 -43.55 36.73
CA LYS A 7 21.36 -43.15 37.77
C LYS A 7 22.53 -42.35 37.21
N LEU A 8 23.11 -42.76 36.07
CA LEU A 8 24.19 -42.02 35.40
C LEU A 8 23.71 -40.67 34.89
N LYS A 9 22.53 -40.62 34.28
CA LYS A 9 21.89 -39.38 33.81
C LYS A 9 21.64 -38.40 34.97
N SER A 10 21.14 -38.88 36.11
CA SER A 10 20.93 -38.05 37.29
C SER A 10 22.25 -37.44 37.77
N LYS A 11 23.28 -38.26 37.98
CA LYS A 11 24.60 -37.76 38.38
C LYS A 11 25.20 -36.77 37.38
N ALA A 12 25.00 -37.00 36.09
CA ALA A 12 25.46 -36.09 35.04
C ALA A 12 24.72 -34.74 35.07
N ASN A 13 23.41 -34.73 35.39
CA ASN A 13 22.66 -33.50 35.62
C ASN A 13 23.17 -32.77 36.87
N ASP A 14 23.46 -33.50 37.95
CA ASP A 14 23.99 -32.94 39.20
C ASP A 14 25.35 -32.27 38.94
N ALA A 15 26.29 -32.98 38.33
CA ALA A 15 27.60 -32.43 37.94
C ALA A 15 27.48 -31.22 36.99
N PHE A 16 26.51 -31.23 36.06
CA PHE A 16 26.24 -30.09 35.19
C PHE A 16 25.74 -28.88 35.97
N SER A 17 24.89 -29.09 36.98
CA SER A 17 24.38 -28.01 37.84
C SER A 17 25.43 -27.43 38.78
N GLU A 18 26.44 -28.23 39.14
CA GLU A 18 27.63 -27.82 39.89
C GLU A 18 28.72 -27.18 39.01
N GLU A 19 28.41 -26.91 37.73
CA GLU A 19 29.33 -26.38 36.72
C GLU A 19 30.56 -27.26 36.44
N ASN A 20 30.57 -28.52 36.91
CA ASN A 20 31.60 -29.51 36.58
C ASN A 20 31.29 -30.18 35.22
N TYR A 21 31.50 -29.41 34.15
CA TYR A 21 31.08 -29.81 32.81
C TYR A 21 31.84 -31.03 32.26
N ASP A 22 33.12 -31.21 32.61
CA ASP A 22 33.92 -32.36 32.16
C ASP A 22 33.42 -33.66 32.80
N GLU A 23 33.11 -33.66 34.10
CA GLU A 23 32.51 -34.82 34.77
C GLU A 23 31.11 -35.13 34.22
N ALA A 24 30.29 -34.09 33.96
CA ALA A 24 29.01 -34.27 33.32
C ALA A 24 29.14 -34.94 31.93
N ILE A 25 30.11 -34.51 31.11
CA ILE A 25 30.40 -35.10 29.80
C ILE A 25 30.76 -36.59 29.93
N ASP A 26 31.62 -36.94 30.87
CA ASP A 26 32.05 -38.33 31.10
C ASP A 26 30.88 -39.22 31.54
N LEU A 27 30.05 -38.74 32.47
CA LEU A 27 28.88 -39.46 32.96
C LEU A 27 27.82 -39.64 31.86
N TYR A 28 27.55 -38.62 31.04
CA TYR A 28 26.69 -38.78 29.86
C TYR A 28 27.28 -39.74 28.84
N THR A 29 28.60 -39.75 28.66
CA THR A 29 29.28 -40.68 27.75
C THR A 29 29.12 -42.12 28.20
N GLN A 30 29.25 -42.40 29.50
CA GLN A 30 28.95 -43.70 30.08
C GLN A 30 27.47 -44.09 29.90
N ALA A 31 26.54 -43.15 30.09
CA ALA A 31 25.12 -43.40 29.86
C ALA A 31 24.81 -43.73 28.40
N ILE A 32 25.44 -43.02 27.45
CA ILE A 32 25.30 -43.25 26.00
C ILE A 32 25.89 -44.60 25.58
N ALA A 33 26.96 -45.06 26.23
CA ALA A 33 27.52 -46.39 25.98
C ALA A 33 26.54 -47.52 26.36
N LEU A 34 25.63 -47.27 27.31
CA LEU A 34 24.57 -48.19 27.71
C LEU A 34 23.30 -48.03 26.86
N ASP A 35 23.00 -46.82 26.38
CA ASP A 35 21.90 -46.54 25.45
C ASP A 35 22.28 -45.45 24.43
N GLY A 36 22.76 -45.91 23.26
CA GLY A 36 23.15 -45.06 22.15
C GLY A 36 21.98 -44.50 21.31
N ASN A 37 20.73 -44.80 21.68
CA ASN A 37 19.53 -44.36 20.97
C ASN A 37 18.74 -43.28 21.72
N SER A 38 19.18 -42.87 22.91
CA SER A 38 18.52 -41.80 23.68
C SER A 38 18.89 -40.39 23.20
N HIS A 39 17.97 -39.73 22.49
CA HIS A 39 18.12 -38.34 22.07
C HIS A 39 18.30 -37.37 23.25
N TYR A 40 17.74 -37.66 24.44
CA TYR A 40 17.93 -36.84 25.64
C TYR A 40 19.39 -36.82 26.12
N LEU A 41 20.09 -37.97 26.08
CA LEU A 41 21.48 -38.04 26.52
C LEU A 41 22.40 -37.23 25.61
N TYR A 42 22.20 -37.32 24.29
CA TYR A 42 22.94 -36.49 23.33
C TYR A 42 22.61 -35.00 23.47
N SER A 43 21.34 -34.63 23.71
CA SER A 43 20.95 -33.23 23.95
C SER A 43 21.61 -32.63 25.19
N ASN A 44 21.66 -33.41 26.28
CA ASN A 44 22.24 -32.96 27.53
C ASN A 44 23.77 -32.90 27.46
N ARG A 45 24.43 -33.90 26.84
CA ARG A 45 25.88 -33.87 26.64
C ARG A 45 26.32 -32.75 25.70
N SER A 46 25.52 -32.43 24.66
CA SER A 46 25.71 -31.24 23.83
C SER A 46 25.72 -29.95 24.66
N ALA A 47 24.80 -29.80 25.62
CA ALA A 47 24.78 -28.65 26.52
C ALA A 47 26.05 -28.57 27.38
N ALA A 48 26.51 -29.71 27.92
CA ALA A 48 27.74 -29.79 28.71
C ALA A 48 28.97 -29.43 27.86
N TYR A 49 29.07 -29.93 26.64
CA TYR A 49 30.13 -29.54 25.69
C TYR A 49 30.11 -28.04 25.39
N THR A 50 28.93 -27.43 25.19
CA THR A 50 28.82 -25.98 24.97
C THR A 50 29.37 -25.19 26.15
N LYS A 51 29.01 -25.58 27.39
CA LYS A 51 29.49 -24.93 28.61
C LYS A 51 30.98 -25.16 28.88
N ALA A 52 31.52 -26.29 28.41
CA ALA A 52 32.95 -26.60 28.42
C ALA A 52 33.73 -25.96 27.25
N TYR A 53 33.14 -25.06 26.47
CA TYR A 53 33.76 -24.40 25.31
C TYR A 53 34.17 -25.37 24.16
N LYS A 54 33.65 -26.60 24.17
CA LYS A 54 33.91 -27.68 23.20
C LYS A 54 32.83 -27.70 22.11
N TYR A 55 32.78 -26.64 21.30
CA TYR A 55 31.64 -26.37 20.43
C TYR A 55 31.47 -27.33 19.24
N LYS A 56 32.56 -27.92 18.72
CA LYS A 56 32.50 -28.88 17.60
C LYS A 56 31.85 -30.19 18.05
N GLU A 57 32.18 -30.62 19.26
CA GLU A 57 31.62 -31.79 19.93
C GLU A 57 30.15 -31.55 20.30
N ALA A 58 29.83 -30.35 20.81
CA ALA A 58 28.46 -29.93 21.07
C ALA A 58 27.57 -30.01 19.81
N LEU A 59 28.08 -29.53 18.67
CA LEU A 59 27.40 -29.60 17.38
C LEU A 59 27.15 -31.04 16.94
N LYS A 60 28.18 -31.90 17.01
CA LYS A 60 28.07 -33.32 16.63
C LYS A 60 27.00 -34.05 17.45
N ASP A 61 26.94 -33.79 18.75
CA ASP A 61 25.93 -34.38 19.63
C ASP A 61 24.52 -33.82 19.36
N ALA A 62 24.40 -32.52 19.07
CA ALA A 62 23.12 -31.92 18.70
C ALA A 62 22.58 -32.49 17.37
N GLU A 63 23.44 -32.70 16.38
CA GLU A 63 23.08 -33.36 15.12
C GLU A 63 22.67 -34.82 15.33
N LYS A 64 23.39 -35.55 16.19
CA LYS A 64 23.02 -36.93 16.55
C LYS A 64 21.68 -36.97 17.29
N CYS A 65 21.41 -36.02 18.18
CA CYS A 65 20.13 -35.85 18.85
C CYS A 65 18.97 -35.70 17.85
N LEU A 66 19.10 -34.77 16.88
CA LEU A 66 18.09 -34.55 15.84
C LEU A 66 17.97 -35.72 14.85
N LYS A 67 19.05 -36.47 14.60
CA LYS A 67 19.01 -37.70 13.80
C LYS A 67 18.22 -38.82 14.49
N LEU A 68 18.27 -38.89 15.82
CA LEU A 68 17.52 -39.86 16.61
C LEU A 68 16.05 -39.44 16.79
N LYS A 69 15.79 -38.14 16.94
CA LYS A 69 14.46 -37.58 17.07
C LYS A 69 14.37 -36.19 16.44
N SER A 70 13.82 -36.12 15.23
CA SER A 70 13.78 -34.90 14.41
C SER A 70 12.74 -33.88 14.86
N ASP A 71 11.70 -34.29 15.59
CA ASP A 71 10.66 -33.41 16.15
C ASP A 71 11.03 -32.84 17.53
N PHE A 72 12.26 -33.07 18.02
CA PHE A 72 12.70 -32.61 19.33
C PHE A 72 13.22 -31.16 19.29
N VAL A 73 12.34 -30.20 19.55
CA VAL A 73 12.59 -28.74 19.51
C VAL A 73 13.87 -28.33 20.27
N LYS A 74 14.13 -28.90 21.45
CA LYS A 74 15.34 -28.60 22.24
C LYS A 74 16.63 -29.01 21.53
N GLY A 75 16.60 -30.00 20.64
CA GLY A 75 17.73 -30.38 19.78
C GLY A 75 18.14 -29.25 18.83
N TYR A 76 17.17 -28.51 18.27
CA TYR A 76 17.42 -27.33 17.43
C TYR A 76 18.05 -26.19 18.23
N SER A 77 17.56 -25.93 19.46
CA SER A 77 18.20 -24.97 20.37
C SER A 77 19.68 -25.32 20.64
N ARG A 78 19.99 -26.61 20.89
CA ARG A 78 21.37 -27.06 21.11
C ARG A 78 22.26 -26.90 19.87
N LYS A 79 21.75 -27.29 18.69
CA LYS A 79 22.49 -27.19 17.43
C LYS A 79 22.75 -25.72 17.07
N GLY A 80 21.74 -24.86 17.16
CA GLY A 80 21.85 -23.44 16.89
C GLY A 80 22.86 -22.75 17.82
N ALA A 81 22.82 -23.04 19.12
CA ALA A 81 23.74 -22.45 20.09
C ALA A 81 25.21 -22.83 19.81
N ALA A 82 25.47 -24.10 19.44
CA ALA A 82 26.80 -24.55 19.07
C ALA A 82 27.30 -23.86 17.78
N LEU A 83 26.44 -23.70 16.77
CA LEU A 83 26.75 -23.00 15.52
C LEU A 83 27.03 -21.51 15.75
N LEU A 84 26.23 -20.86 16.60
CA LEU A 84 26.41 -19.46 16.99
C LEU A 84 27.79 -19.24 17.62
N LEU A 85 28.20 -20.09 18.55
CA LEU A 85 29.50 -20.02 19.21
C LEU A 85 30.68 -20.39 18.31
N LEU A 86 30.42 -21.20 17.26
CA LEU A 86 31.35 -21.44 16.16
C LEU A 86 31.38 -20.30 15.13
N LYS A 87 30.61 -19.22 15.33
CA LYS A 87 30.43 -18.10 14.39
C LYS A 87 29.88 -18.51 13.02
N ARG A 88 29.16 -19.63 12.95
CA ARG A 88 28.47 -20.13 11.76
C ARG A 88 27.03 -19.62 11.78
N TYR A 89 26.87 -18.30 11.67
CA TYR A 89 25.61 -17.62 12.00
C TYR A 89 24.45 -18.00 11.08
N GLU A 90 24.67 -18.10 9.76
CA GLU A 90 23.59 -18.50 8.82
C GLU A 90 23.08 -19.92 9.09
N GLU A 91 23.99 -20.83 9.43
CA GLU A 91 23.60 -22.19 9.80
C GLU A 91 22.84 -22.23 11.13
N ALA A 92 23.16 -21.33 12.06
CA ALA A 92 22.42 -21.16 13.31
C ALA A 92 21.01 -20.62 13.04
N ILE A 93 20.87 -19.57 12.22
CA ILE A 93 19.59 -18.98 11.79
C ILE A 93 18.69 -20.06 11.18
N ASN A 94 19.19 -20.76 10.15
CA ASN A 94 18.46 -21.85 9.51
C ASN A 94 18.05 -22.94 10.51
N THR A 95 18.93 -23.29 11.45
CA THR A 95 18.61 -24.29 12.48
C THR A 95 17.47 -23.84 13.40
N TYR A 96 17.47 -22.58 13.85
CA TYR A 96 16.39 -22.06 14.70
C TYR A 96 15.06 -21.97 13.93
N GLU A 97 15.07 -21.55 12.67
CA GLU A 97 13.89 -21.49 11.81
C GLU A 97 13.28 -22.88 11.57
N GLU A 98 14.11 -23.91 11.32
CA GLU A 98 13.63 -25.29 11.23
C GLU A 98 12.97 -25.78 12.55
N GLY A 99 13.51 -25.38 13.70
CA GLY A 99 12.90 -25.67 15.00
C GLY A 99 11.55 -24.98 15.20
N LEU A 100 11.43 -23.73 14.75
CA LEU A 100 10.18 -22.94 14.81
C LEU A 100 9.10 -23.47 13.87
N LYS A 101 9.44 -24.19 12.79
CA LYS A 101 8.45 -24.91 11.99
C LYS A 101 7.71 -25.99 12.78
N ILE A 102 8.33 -26.53 13.84
CA ILE A 102 7.75 -27.55 14.71
C ILE A 102 6.97 -26.90 15.87
N ASP A 103 7.55 -25.86 16.48
CA ASP A 103 6.92 -25.08 17.56
C ASP A 103 7.07 -23.57 17.27
N PRO A 104 6.10 -22.96 16.55
CA PRO A 104 6.19 -21.57 16.12
C PRO A 104 6.25 -20.53 17.24
N ASN A 105 5.79 -20.90 18.45
CA ASN A 105 5.70 -19.99 19.59
C ASN A 105 6.81 -20.25 20.63
N ASN A 106 7.87 -20.98 20.27
CA ASN A 106 8.95 -21.29 21.19
C ASN A 106 9.78 -20.04 21.52
N GLU A 107 9.57 -19.44 22.71
CA GLU A 107 10.24 -18.21 23.13
C GLU A 107 11.77 -18.30 23.09
N VAL A 108 12.35 -19.45 23.45
CA VAL A 108 13.81 -19.66 23.45
C VAL A 108 14.35 -19.61 22.03
N LEU A 109 13.72 -20.32 21.09
CA LEU A 109 14.17 -20.30 19.69
C LEU A 109 13.99 -18.93 19.05
N LEU A 110 12.91 -18.19 19.36
CA LEU A 110 12.71 -16.82 18.86
C LEU A 110 13.80 -15.87 19.36
N SER A 111 14.12 -15.91 20.66
CA SER A 111 15.18 -15.09 21.27
C SER A 111 16.57 -15.45 20.71
N ASP A 112 16.86 -16.74 20.57
CA ASP A 112 18.14 -17.22 20.05
C ASP A 112 18.30 -16.89 18.55
N LEU A 113 17.22 -16.99 17.77
CA LEU A 113 17.18 -16.57 16.36
C LEU A 113 17.47 -15.08 16.20
N GLU A 114 16.87 -14.23 17.04
CA GLU A 114 17.14 -12.79 17.03
C GLU A 114 18.62 -12.51 17.34
N THR A 115 19.19 -13.23 18.31
CA THR A 115 20.61 -13.13 18.67
C THR A 115 21.52 -13.55 17.50
N ALA A 116 21.18 -14.65 16.83
CA ALA A 116 21.91 -15.12 15.66
C ALA A 116 21.86 -14.13 14.49
N ARG A 117 20.70 -13.54 14.21
CA ARG A 117 20.53 -12.50 13.19
C ARG A 117 21.34 -11.24 13.50
N LYS A 118 21.38 -10.81 14.77
CA LYS A 118 22.23 -9.70 15.22
C LYS A 118 23.71 -9.99 14.99
N ALA A 119 24.17 -11.19 15.34
CA ALA A 119 25.57 -11.60 15.17
C ALA A 119 25.96 -11.84 13.70
N ALA A 120 25.00 -12.16 12.84
CA ALA A 120 25.18 -12.33 11.40
C ALA A 120 25.30 -10.99 10.63
N THR A 121 24.99 -9.87 11.26
CA THR A 121 24.96 -8.55 10.61
C THR A 121 26.31 -7.85 10.68
N ASP A 122 26.96 -7.60 9.54
CA ASP A 122 28.25 -6.94 9.48
C ASP A 122 28.13 -5.43 9.79
N VAL A 123 27.09 -4.77 9.28
CA VAL A 123 26.96 -3.31 9.36
C VAL A 123 25.61 -2.88 9.93
N ILE A 124 25.62 -1.93 10.86
CA ILE A 124 24.41 -1.20 11.30
C ILE A 124 24.37 0.16 10.61
N VAL A 125 23.31 0.44 9.85
CA VAL A 125 23.09 1.73 9.20
C VAL A 125 22.32 2.66 10.14
N VAL A 126 22.77 3.90 10.28
CA VAL A 126 22.20 4.89 11.20
C VAL A 126 21.98 6.23 10.51
N CYS A 127 20.75 6.72 10.53
CA CYS A 127 20.46 8.10 10.16
C CYS A 127 20.92 9.04 11.30
N SER A 128 22.08 9.65 11.12
CA SER A 128 22.69 10.59 12.08
C SER A 128 21.86 11.86 12.33
N SER A 129 20.95 12.20 11.41
CA SER A 129 19.99 13.30 11.59
C SER A 129 18.85 12.94 12.55
N SER A 130 18.64 11.66 12.87
CA SER A 130 17.70 11.21 13.90
C SER A 130 18.37 11.24 15.27
N LYS A 131 18.04 12.26 16.08
CA LYS A 131 18.61 12.43 17.42
C LYS A 131 18.40 11.19 18.30
N PHE A 132 17.19 10.64 18.28
CA PHE A 132 16.83 9.47 19.11
C PHE A 132 17.65 8.23 18.76
N LEU A 133 17.69 7.85 17.48
CA LEU A 133 18.41 6.65 17.05
C LEU A 133 19.93 6.82 17.23
N PHE A 134 20.46 7.99 16.88
CA PHE A 134 21.87 8.32 17.04
C PHE A 134 22.33 8.20 18.49
N GLU A 135 21.58 8.80 19.43
CA GLU A 135 21.90 8.74 20.86
C GLU A 135 21.85 7.32 21.42
N LYS A 136 20.86 6.51 21.00
CA LYS A 136 20.72 5.10 21.43
C LYS A 136 21.90 4.25 20.95
N ILE A 137 22.28 4.36 19.68
CA ILE A 137 23.41 3.61 19.12
C ILE A 137 24.73 4.07 19.76
N CYS A 138 24.95 5.37 19.94
CA CYS A 138 26.15 5.87 20.62
C CYS A 138 26.22 5.43 22.09
N LYS A 139 25.07 5.31 22.77
CA LYS A 139 25.02 4.79 24.14
C LYS A 139 25.42 3.31 24.20
N ALA A 140 24.86 2.48 23.31
CA ALA A 140 25.21 1.05 23.22
C ALA A 140 26.66 0.83 22.77
N GLY A 141 27.15 1.66 21.85
CA GLY A 141 28.51 1.64 21.33
C GLY A 141 29.59 2.20 22.28
N GLY A 142 29.19 2.81 23.39
CA GLY A 142 30.10 3.40 24.36
C GLY A 142 30.84 4.66 23.88
N LYS A 143 31.83 5.11 24.68
CA LYS A 143 32.55 6.38 24.44
C LYS A 143 33.44 6.33 23.18
N SER A 144 33.91 5.16 22.80
CA SER A 144 34.78 4.93 21.64
C SER A 144 34.07 5.24 20.33
N VAL A 145 32.84 4.73 20.14
CA VAL A 145 32.03 4.99 18.93
C VAL A 145 31.76 6.49 18.75
N LEU A 146 31.36 7.19 19.82
CA LEU A 146 31.08 8.63 19.74
C LEU A 146 32.34 9.46 19.45
N ALA A 147 33.48 9.09 20.03
CA ALA A 147 34.75 9.77 19.78
C ALA A 147 35.21 9.58 18.33
N SER A 148 35.11 8.35 17.81
CA SER A 148 35.44 8.01 16.43
C SER A 148 34.55 8.74 15.43
N TYR A 149 33.23 8.77 15.67
CA TYR A 149 32.28 9.53 14.84
C TYR A 149 32.66 11.01 14.78
N LYS A 150 32.89 11.66 15.93
CA LYS A 150 33.26 13.09 15.99
C LYS A 150 34.61 13.38 15.31
N SER A 151 35.57 12.46 15.41
CA SER A 151 36.88 12.58 14.79
C SER A 151 36.78 12.52 13.26
N GLN A 152 36.00 11.56 12.74
CA GLN A 152 35.79 11.40 11.30
C GLN A 152 34.89 12.48 10.70
N LEU A 153 33.89 12.97 11.43
CA LEU A 153 33.03 14.08 10.99
C LEU A 153 33.84 15.34 10.66
N LYS A 154 34.96 15.58 11.36
CA LYS A 154 35.87 16.70 11.07
C LYS A 154 36.75 16.49 9.84
N LYS A 155 36.96 15.23 9.43
CA LYS A 155 37.86 14.83 8.33
C LYS A 155 37.12 14.55 7.02
N SER A 156 35.84 14.19 7.09
CA SER A 156 35.08 13.72 5.93
C SER A 156 34.40 14.86 5.17
N GLN A 157 34.61 14.88 3.86
CA GLN A 157 33.76 15.56 2.87
C GLN A 157 32.67 14.63 2.30
N ASN A 158 32.71 13.32 2.62
CA ASN A 158 31.85 12.25 2.08
C ASN A 158 30.57 12.02 2.91
N SER A 159 29.53 11.51 2.24
CA SER A 159 28.15 11.32 2.75
C SER A 159 27.97 10.21 3.80
N VAL A 160 28.92 9.27 3.92
CA VAL A 160 28.87 8.13 4.86
C VAL A 160 30.09 8.14 5.79
N ILE A 161 29.84 8.10 7.10
CA ILE A 161 30.88 8.00 8.15
C ILE A 161 30.88 6.57 8.70
N SER A 162 31.98 5.83 8.47
CA SER A 162 32.14 4.44 8.89
C SER A 162 32.93 4.34 10.20
N VAL A 163 32.29 3.83 11.25
CA VAL A 163 32.87 3.68 12.59
C VAL A 163 32.83 2.23 13.02
N GLN A 164 33.94 1.74 13.59
CA GLN A 164 33.99 0.38 14.13
C GLN A 164 33.01 0.26 15.30
N ALA A 165 32.19 -0.79 15.29
CA ALA A 165 31.28 -1.08 16.39
C ALA A 165 32.08 -1.50 17.64
N ASP A 166 31.53 -1.18 18.81
CA ASP A 166 32.14 -1.46 20.11
C ASP A 166 31.02 -1.58 21.17
N GLY A 167 31.38 -1.88 22.41
CA GLY A 167 30.43 -1.98 23.53
C GLY A 167 29.46 -3.15 23.38
N GLU A 168 28.17 -2.86 23.45
CA GLU A 168 27.07 -3.86 23.37
C GLU A 168 26.65 -4.18 21.93
N LEU A 169 27.28 -3.56 20.93
CA LEU A 169 26.93 -3.74 19.52
C LEU A 169 27.68 -4.95 18.94
N ALA A 170 26.92 -5.95 18.47
CA ALA A 170 27.46 -7.21 17.95
C ALA A 170 27.90 -7.14 16.46
N SER A 171 27.63 -6.03 15.76
CA SER A 171 28.06 -5.83 14.37
C SER A 171 29.55 -5.54 14.26
N LYS A 172 30.12 -5.59 13.05
CA LYS A 172 31.52 -5.18 12.81
C LYS A 172 31.65 -3.66 12.73
N GLN A 173 30.71 -3.03 12.02
CA GLN A 173 30.78 -1.63 11.64
C GLN A 173 29.44 -0.92 11.83
N ILE A 174 29.49 0.41 11.91
CA ILE A 174 28.34 1.32 11.98
C ILE A 174 28.51 2.39 10.91
N TYR A 175 27.54 2.52 10.03
CA TYR A 175 27.51 3.55 9.00
C TYR A 175 26.57 4.68 9.41
N PHE A 176 27.13 5.84 9.71
CA PHE A 176 26.37 7.05 9.97
C PHE A 176 26.18 7.85 8.68
N LEU A 177 24.94 7.98 8.25
CA LEU A 177 24.54 8.77 7.09
C LEU A 177 23.67 9.94 7.56
N SER A 178 23.80 11.10 6.92
CA SER A 178 22.91 12.24 7.17
C SER A 178 21.79 12.21 6.14
N TRP A 179 20.55 12.38 6.58
CA TRP A 179 19.38 12.44 5.69
C TRP A 179 18.35 13.43 6.20
N LYS A 180 17.72 14.16 5.28
CA LYS A 180 16.64 15.10 5.57
C LYS A 180 15.48 14.81 4.62
N ALA A 181 14.26 14.94 5.13
CA ALA A 181 13.07 14.80 4.31
C ALA A 181 12.93 15.99 3.36
N ASP A 182 12.71 15.69 2.09
CA ASP A 182 12.36 16.68 1.07
C ASP A 182 10.86 16.98 1.12
N ALA A 183 10.48 18.22 0.76
CA ALA A 183 9.08 18.68 0.81
C ALA A 183 8.20 18.11 -0.31
N ASP A 184 8.81 17.63 -1.40
CA ASP A 184 8.11 17.08 -2.57
C ASP A 184 8.29 15.56 -2.65
N ALA A 185 7.23 14.83 -3.04
CA ALA A 185 7.22 13.36 -3.04
C ALA A 185 8.20 12.75 -4.06
N SER A 186 8.43 13.43 -5.20
CA SER A 186 9.32 12.93 -6.25
C SER A 186 10.81 13.07 -5.86
N THR A 187 11.13 14.13 -5.12
CA THR A 187 12.47 14.39 -4.58
C THR A 187 12.76 13.55 -3.34
N LEU A 188 11.75 13.34 -2.48
CA LEU A 188 11.83 12.47 -1.31
C LEU A 188 12.22 11.04 -1.68
N ARG A 189 11.63 10.49 -2.74
CA ARG A 189 11.97 9.14 -3.21
C ARG A 189 13.45 9.04 -3.61
N LYS A 190 13.95 9.99 -4.40
CA LYS A 190 15.35 10.00 -4.86
C LYS A 190 16.33 10.14 -3.71
N SER A 191 16.01 10.92 -2.68
CA SER A 191 16.88 11.06 -1.51
C SER A 191 16.92 9.80 -0.65
N ILE A 192 15.82 9.04 -0.57
CA ILE A 192 15.78 7.70 0.06
C ILE A 192 16.60 6.69 -0.76
N GLU A 193 16.41 6.66 -2.08
CA GLU A 193 17.16 5.77 -2.97
C GLU A 193 18.67 6.03 -2.85
N LYS A 194 19.07 7.31 -2.84
CA LYS A 194 20.46 7.72 -2.61
C LYS A 194 20.99 7.27 -1.25
N PHE A 195 20.21 7.41 -0.18
CA PHE A 195 20.61 6.97 1.16
C PHE A 195 20.95 5.48 1.20
N VAL A 196 20.13 4.64 0.57
CA VAL A 196 20.36 3.20 0.49
C VAL A 196 21.59 2.91 -0.40
N SER A 197 21.66 3.53 -1.59
CA SER A 197 22.81 3.38 -2.50
C SER A 197 24.15 3.71 -1.85
N ASP A 198 24.26 4.87 -1.18
CA ASP A 198 25.49 5.32 -0.52
C ASP A 198 25.95 4.30 0.56
N ALA A 199 25.02 3.69 1.30
CA ALA A 199 25.33 2.65 2.28
C ALA A 199 25.82 1.34 1.63
N PHE A 200 25.20 0.90 0.53
CA PHE A 200 25.64 -0.27 -0.23
C PHE A 200 27.03 -0.08 -0.84
N GLU A 201 27.28 1.08 -1.47
CA GLU A 201 28.58 1.41 -2.04
C GLU A 201 29.67 1.33 -0.98
N LYS A 202 29.40 1.85 0.22
CA LYS A 202 30.32 1.77 1.35
C LYS A 202 30.51 0.35 1.87
N ALA A 203 29.47 -0.48 1.88
CA ALA A 203 29.58 -1.88 2.29
C ALA A 203 30.41 -2.71 1.29
N VAL A 204 30.27 -2.45 -0.01
CA VAL A 204 31.10 -3.06 -1.06
C VAL A 204 32.56 -2.63 -0.92
N GLU A 205 32.82 -1.33 -0.69
CA GLU A 205 34.18 -0.79 -0.47
C GLU A 205 34.89 -1.47 0.70
N GLU A 206 34.17 -1.73 1.78
CA GLU A 206 34.70 -2.35 3.01
C GLU A 206 34.54 -3.88 3.06
N ASN A 207 34.06 -4.51 1.98
CA ASN A 207 33.85 -5.96 1.84
C ASN A 207 32.99 -6.59 2.94
N HIS A 208 31.84 -5.95 3.24
CA HIS A 208 30.82 -6.51 4.13
C HIS A 208 29.69 -7.17 3.33
N HIS A 209 29.08 -8.21 3.90
CA HIS A 209 28.09 -9.04 3.21
C HIS A 209 26.68 -8.99 3.82
N SER A 210 26.49 -8.24 4.91
CA SER A 210 25.17 -8.04 5.53
C SER A 210 25.01 -6.66 6.18
N MET A 211 23.81 -6.09 6.11
CA MET A 211 23.50 -4.77 6.67
C MET A 211 22.12 -4.72 7.34
N ALA A 212 22.01 -3.95 8.42
CA ALA A 212 20.74 -3.62 9.06
C ALA A 212 20.35 -2.16 8.81
N PHE A 213 19.18 -1.94 8.19
CA PHE A 213 18.62 -0.61 7.94
C PHE A 213 17.50 -0.26 8.92
N PRO A 214 17.41 0.99 9.39
CA PRO A 214 16.23 1.50 10.06
C PRO A 214 15.17 1.94 9.03
N ALA A 215 13.90 1.96 9.42
CA ALA A 215 12.83 2.58 8.62
C ALA A 215 12.95 4.12 8.65
N ILE A 216 13.79 4.69 7.79
CA ILE A 216 14.06 6.15 7.75
C ILE A 216 12.84 6.94 7.28
N GLY A 217 12.57 8.13 7.83
CA GLY A 217 11.44 8.96 7.38
C GLY A 217 10.07 8.61 7.97
N CYS A 218 9.84 7.37 8.43
CA CYS A 218 8.58 6.94 9.07
C CYS A 218 8.38 7.42 10.53
N GLY A 219 9.22 8.33 11.00
CA GLY A 219 9.21 8.85 12.38
C GLY A 219 8.85 10.33 12.45
N GLN A 220 9.70 11.13 13.11
CA GLN A 220 9.51 12.57 13.33
C GLN A 220 9.41 13.41 12.03
N PHE A 221 9.75 12.83 10.88
CA PHE A 221 9.78 13.51 9.59
C PHE A 221 8.41 13.56 8.88
N GLY A 222 7.40 12.83 9.36
CA GLY A 222 6.01 12.93 8.85
C GLY A 222 5.82 12.44 7.41
N CYS A 223 6.77 11.66 6.87
CA CYS A 223 6.68 11.11 5.53
C CYS A 223 5.63 10.00 5.44
N SER A 224 5.06 9.79 4.25
CA SER A 224 4.18 8.64 3.99
C SER A 224 4.93 7.33 4.21
N ILE A 225 4.43 6.51 5.14
CA ILE A 225 5.01 5.20 5.50
C ILE A 225 5.09 4.29 4.27
N ASP A 226 4.04 4.26 3.45
CA ASP A 226 3.97 3.43 2.24
C ASP A 226 5.00 3.85 1.19
N LEU A 227 5.18 5.16 1.00
CA LEU A 227 6.15 5.69 0.03
C LEU A 227 7.58 5.37 0.44
N VAL A 228 7.89 5.50 1.74
CA VAL A 228 9.20 5.14 2.29
C VAL A 228 9.44 3.65 2.13
N ALA A 229 8.49 2.82 2.59
CA ALA A 229 8.60 1.37 2.51
C ALA A 229 8.86 0.93 1.07
N GLN A 230 8.07 1.44 0.11
CA GLN A 230 8.24 1.13 -1.31
C GLN A 230 9.61 1.56 -1.83
N ALA A 231 10.07 2.78 -1.53
CA ALA A 231 11.34 3.30 -2.03
C ALA A 231 12.53 2.52 -1.47
N MET A 232 12.54 2.26 -0.15
CA MET A 232 13.62 1.51 0.49
C MET A 232 13.66 0.05 0.01
N ILE A 233 12.51 -0.63 -0.01
CA ILE A 233 12.44 -2.05 -0.37
C ILE A 233 12.86 -2.27 -1.83
N ARG A 234 12.40 -1.44 -2.76
CA ARG A 234 12.79 -1.55 -4.17
C ARG A 234 14.27 -1.28 -4.40
N GLU A 235 14.80 -0.25 -3.75
CA GLU A 235 16.21 0.10 -3.91
C GLU A 235 17.13 -0.95 -3.27
N VAL A 236 16.77 -1.45 -2.08
CA VAL A 236 17.47 -2.58 -1.47
C VAL A 236 17.42 -3.78 -2.41
N HIS A 237 16.25 -4.16 -2.92
CA HIS A 237 16.13 -5.31 -3.82
C HIS A 237 17.04 -5.18 -5.06
N ARG A 238 17.06 -4.00 -5.70
CA ARG A 238 17.97 -3.70 -6.81
C ARG A 238 19.44 -3.87 -6.42
N LYS A 239 19.84 -3.28 -5.30
CA LYS A 239 21.23 -3.35 -4.82
C LYS A 239 21.65 -4.74 -4.33
N GLN A 240 20.72 -5.53 -3.80
CA GLN A 240 20.94 -6.93 -3.47
C GLN A 240 21.23 -7.76 -4.72
N GLN A 241 20.52 -7.53 -5.82
CA GLN A 241 20.82 -8.20 -7.10
C GLN A 241 22.18 -7.77 -7.67
N GLU A 242 22.59 -6.51 -7.49
CA GLU A 242 23.87 -5.99 -7.96
C GLU A 242 25.08 -6.51 -7.16
N HIS A 243 24.94 -6.65 -5.84
CA HIS A 243 26.09 -6.84 -4.93
C HIS A 243 26.01 -8.08 -4.02
N GLY A 244 24.86 -8.73 -3.91
CA GLY A 244 24.68 -9.94 -3.08
C GLY A 244 24.75 -9.71 -1.57
N ILE A 245 24.57 -8.46 -1.10
CA ILE A 245 24.62 -8.12 0.33
C ILE A 245 23.26 -8.40 0.99
N SER A 246 23.23 -9.20 2.05
CA SER A 246 22.00 -9.47 2.81
C SER A 246 21.53 -8.22 3.57
N VAL A 247 20.23 -7.95 3.56
CA VAL A 247 19.67 -6.76 4.24
C VAL A 247 18.55 -7.16 5.18
N THR A 248 18.61 -6.64 6.41
CA THR A 248 17.54 -6.73 7.41
C THR A 248 17.00 -5.34 7.72
N PHE A 249 15.68 -5.16 7.68
CA PHE A 249 15.04 -3.95 8.19
C PHE A 249 14.71 -4.11 9.68
N VAL A 250 15.15 -3.16 10.50
CA VAL A 250 14.95 -3.19 11.95
C VAL A 250 13.91 -2.16 12.34
N ILE A 251 12.77 -2.65 12.83
CA ILE A 251 11.60 -1.86 13.22
C ILE A 251 11.29 -2.16 14.68
N GLN A 252 10.93 -1.13 15.46
CA GLN A 252 10.60 -1.32 16.86
C GLN A 252 9.27 -2.09 17.01
N PRO A 253 9.14 -3.04 17.96
CA PRO A 253 7.94 -3.86 18.11
C PRO A 253 6.64 -3.06 18.26
N GLU A 254 6.70 -1.89 18.89
CA GLU A 254 5.56 -0.99 19.08
C GLU A 254 5.11 -0.24 17.80
N LYS A 255 5.83 -0.38 16.69
CA LYS A 255 5.56 0.29 15.40
C LYS A 255 5.00 -0.68 14.37
N THR A 256 3.85 -1.27 14.68
CA THR A 256 3.20 -2.29 13.85
C THR A 256 2.78 -1.76 12.48
N ASP A 257 2.37 -0.49 12.38
CA ASP A 257 2.03 0.20 11.14
C ASP A 257 3.22 0.26 10.15
N ILE A 258 4.42 0.55 10.66
CA ILE A 258 5.64 0.56 9.85
C ILE A 258 6.05 -0.87 9.47
N TYR A 259 5.94 -1.81 10.41
CA TYR A 259 6.24 -3.22 10.17
C TYR A 259 5.36 -3.79 9.05
N ASP A 260 4.05 -3.60 9.14
CA ASP A 260 3.09 -4.09 8.15
C ASP A 260 3.36 -3.48 6.76
N ALA A 261 3.68 -2.18 6.68
CA ALA A 261 4.00 -1.53 5.41
C ALA A 261 5.25 -2.13 4.75
N PHE A 262 6.33 -2.35 5.50
CA PHE A 262 7.54 -2.97 4.96
C PHE A 262 7.31 -4.44 4.60
N GLN A 263 6.60 -5.19 5.44
CA GLN A 263 6.26 -6.58 5.19
C GLN A 263 5.40 -6.75 3.93
N ASN A 264 4.41 -5.87 3.74
CA ASN A 264 3.60 -5.85 2.53
C ASN A 264 4.47 -5.59 1.30
N GLN A 265 5.39 -4.62 1.34
CA GLN A 265 6.27 -4.36 0.19
C GLN A 265 7.22 -5.53 -0.12
N ILE A 266 7.70 -6.26 0.90
CA ILE A 266 8.50 -7.48 0.69
C ILE A 266 7.65 -8.58 0.04
N GLN A 267 6.43 -8.82 0.54
CA GLN A 267 5.52 -9.80 -0.05
C GLN A 267 5.17 -9.47 -1.51
N LEU A 268 4.98 -8.19 -1.83
CA LEU A 268 4.74 -7.74 -3.21
C LEU A 268 5.94 -8.07 -4.12
N LEU A 269 7.18 -7.85 -3.66
CA LEU A 269 8.39 -8.23 -4.42
C LEU A 269 8.58 -9.76 -4.52
N GLU A 270 8.30 -10.51 -3.46
CA GLU A 270 8.40 -11.98 -3.48
C GLU A 270 7.35 -12.61 -4.42
N ALA A 271 6.15 -12.00 -4.49
CA ALA A 271 5.11 -12.36 -5.45
C ALA A 271 5.51 -12.07 -6.91
N GLU A 272 6.45 -11.15 -7.16
CA GLU A 272 7.03 -10.92 -8.50
C GLU A 272 8.04 -12.02 -8.91
N ILE A 273 8.61 -12.78 -7.95
CA ILE A 273 9.71 -13.76 -8.16
C ILE A 273 9.21 -15.22 -8.17
N SER A 274 8.13 -15.54 -7.47
CA SER A 274 7.53 -16.87 -7.51
C SER A 274 6.84 -17.13 -8.86
N PRO A 275 7.07 -18.27 -9.54
CA PRO A 275 6.23 -18.71 -10.63
C PRO A 275 4.91 -19.24 -10.05
N THR A 276 4.07 -18.32 -9.57
CA THR A 276 2.68 -18.59 -9.27
C THR A 276 2.00 -18.90 -10.59
N ASP A 277 1.20 -19.97 -10.65
CA ASP A 277 0.34 -20.27 -11.82
C ASP A 277 -0.42 -18.98 -12.19
N LEU A 278 0.03 -18.33 -13.27
CA LEU A 278 -0.45 -17.02 -13.64
C LEU A 278 -1.96 -17.14 -13.91
N LYS A 279 -2.77 -16.42 -13.11
CA LYS A 279 -4.21 -16.45 -13.26
C LYS A 279 -4.57 -15.77 -14.58
N THR A 280 -5.22 -16.52 -15.47
CA THR A 280 -5.75 -16.01 -16.74
C THR A 280 -7.26 -16.20 -16.78
N MET A 281 -7.99 -15.14 -17.10
CA MET A 281 -9.42 -15.18 -17.36
C MET A 281 -9.68 -14.65 -18.78
N SER A 282 -10.62 -15.22 -19.52
CA SER A 282 -10.97 -14.71 -20.85
C SER A 282 -12.47 -14.72 -21.10
N ALA A 283 -12.91 -13.82 -21.97
CA ALA A 283 -14.27 -13.78 -22.49
C ALA A 283 -14.24 -13.58 -24.01
N THR A 284 -15.07 -14.36 -24.69
CA THR A 284 -15.26 -14.26 -26.14
C THR A 284 -16.35 -13.24 -26.43
N VAL A 285 -16.02 -12.24 -27.26
CA VAL A 285 -16.94 -11.20 -27.72
C VAL A 285 -17.10 -11.38 -29.22
N LYS A 286 -18.16 -12.10 -29.61
CA LYS A 286 -18.42 -12.50 -31.00
C LYS A 286 -17.25 -13.32 -31.59
N LYS A 287 -16.35 -12.69 -32.36
CA LYS A 287 -15.16 -13.33 -32.97
C LYS A 287 -13.84 -12.93 -32.30
N GLY A 288 -13.86 -11.91 -31.44
CA GLY A 288 -12.69 -11.46 -30.69
C GLY A 288 -12.65 -12.07 -29.29
N VAL A 289 -11.48 -12.00 -28.66
CA VAL A 289 -11.25 -12.49 -27.30
C VAL A 289 -10.62 -11.37 -26.47
N ILE A 290 -11.17 -11.11 -25.29
CA ILE A 290 -10.57 -10.27 -24.26
C ILE A 290 -10.05 -11.18 -23.15
N GLU A 291 -8.78 -11.05 -22.79
CA GLU A 291 -8.07 -11.87 -21.81
C GLU A 291 -7.48 -10.96 -20.71
N ILE A 292 -7.73 -11.28 -19.44
CA ILE A 292 -7.08 -10.68 -18.28
C ILE A 292 -6.04 -11.66 -17.78
N GLU A 293 -4.78 -11.24 -17.73
CA GLU A 293 -3.65 -12.06 -17.32
C GLU A 293 -2.90 -11.39 -16.19
N GLN A 294 -2.66 -12.11 -15.09
CA GLN A 294 -1.62 -11.69 -14.15
C GLN A 294 -0.26 -11.97 -14.79
N GLY A 295 0.61 -10.96 -14.88
CA GLY A 295 1.92 -11.13 -15.48
C GLY A 295 2.62 -9.82 -15.81
N ASN A 296 3.73 -9.94 -16.53
CA ASN A 296 4.52 -8.77 -16.94
C ASN A 296 4.28 -8.44 -18.41
N ILE A 297 3.91 -7.17 -18.68
CA ILE A 297 3.58 -6.67 -20.01
C ILE A 297 4.72 -6.87 -21.03
N ILE A 298 5.99 -6.83 -20.60
CA ILE A 298 7.15 -6.99 -21.51
C ILE A 298 7.35 -8.42 -21.99
N LYS A 299 6.71 -9.42 -21.36
CA LYS A 299 6.81 -10.84 -21.73
C LYS A 299 5.72 -11.26 -22.74
N GLN A 300 4.86 -10.34 -23.15
CA GLN A 300 3.65 -10.65 -23.92
C GLN A 300 3.91 -10.90 -25.39
N LYS A 301 3.44 -12.05 -25.89
CA LYS A 301 3.48 -12.44 -27.30
C LYS A 301 2.25 -11.94 -28.04
N VAL A 302 2.31 -10.71 -28.52
CA VAL A 302 1.24 -10.00 -29.24
C VAL A 302 1.81 -9.17 -30.39
N ASP A 303 0.98 -8.69 -31.31
CA ASP A 303 1.45 -7.80 -32.36
C ASP A 303 1.90 -6.45 -31.77
N VAL A 304 1.11 -5.90 -30.84
CA VAL A 304 1.36 -4.58 -30.25
C VAL A 304 1.38 -4.61 -28.73
N ILE A 305 2.44 -4.06 -28.13
CA ILE A 305 2.46 -3.73 -26.70
C ILE A 305 2.14 -2.24 -26.52
N ILE A 306 1.21 -1.93 -25.62
CA ILE A 306 0.84 -0.56 -25.29
C ILE A 306 1.67 -0.07 -24.10
N GLY A 307 2.31 1.08 -24.28
CA GLY A 307 2.87 1.89 -23.20
C GLY A 307 2.16 3.23 -23.11
N THR A 308 2.38 3.96 -22.03
CA THR A 308 1.91 5.34 -21.89
C THR A 308 3.08 6.29 -21.94
N SER A 309 2.97 7.39 -22.70
CA SER A 309 4.04 8.41 -22.74
C SER A 309 4.07 9.28 -21.48
N SER A 310 2.96 9.33 -20.74
CA SER A 310 2.78 10.10 -19.50
C SER A 310 3.30 9.40 -18.25
N SER A 311 3.40 8.07 -18.24
CA SER A 311 3.99 7.34 -17.10
C SER A 311 5.50 7.15 -17.31
N GLY A 312 6.29 7.91 -16.55
CA GLY A 312 7.76 7.81 -16.60
C GLY A 312 8.25 6.39 -16.33
N PHE A 313 7.67 5.69 -15.35
CA PHE A 313 8.07 4.36 -14.90
C PHE A 313 7.75 3.26 -15.93
N LEU A 314 6.51 3.18 -16.40
CA LEU A 314 6.11 2.13 -17.36
C LEU A 314 6.82 2.31 -18.71
N ARG A 315 6.95 3.55 -19.17
CA ARG A 315 7.70 3.86 -20.38
C ARG A 315 9.17 3.45 -20.25
N GLN A 316 9.80 3.77 -19.12
CA GLN A 316 11.19 3.40 -18.86
C GLN A 316 11.35 1.87 -18.86
N ALA A 317 10.51 1.15 -18.12
CA ALA A 317 10.56 -0.31 -18.05
C ALA A 317 10.42 -0.98 -19.43
N ILE A 318 9.46 -0.54 -20.24
CA ILE A 318 9.25 -1.09 -21.60
C ILE A 318 10.46 -0.78 -22.50
N THR A 319 10.94 0.48 -22.50
CA THR A 319 12.03 0.88 -23.40
C THR A 319 13.40 0.33 -22.99
N GLU A 320 13.67 0.14 -21.70
CA GLU A 320 14.87 -0.55 -21.19
C GLU A 320 14.87 -2.03 -21.59
N ALA A 321 13.75 -2.72 -21.38
CA ALA A 321 13.61 -4.12 -21.78
C ALA A 321 13.69 -4.32 -23.31
N ALA A 322 13.18 -3.35 -24.09
CA ALA A 322 13.25 -3.38 -25.55
C ALA A 322 14.67 -3.07 -26.09
N GLY A 323 15.49 -2.38 -25.31
CA GLY A 323 16.88 -2.05 -25.63
C GLY A 323 17.11 -0.61 -26.11
N ASN A 324 18.38 -0.19 -26.08
CA ASN A 324 18.82 1.19 -26.33
C ASN A 324 18.36 1.78 -27.67
N GLU A 325 18.21 0.96 -28.71
CA GLU A 325 17.75 1.42 -30.03
C GLU A 325 16.29 1.88 -30.00
N VAL A 326 15.44 1.25 -29.18
CA VAL A 326 14.03 1.65 -29.00
C VAL A 326 13.94 2.95 -28.22
N GLN A 327 14.81 3.17 -27.22
CA GLN A 327 14.89 4.45 -26.50
C GLN A 327 15.27 5.62 -27.44
N LYS A 328 16.23 5.39 -28.35
CA LYS A 328 16.61 6.39 -29.37
C LYS A 328 15.47 6.65 -30.35
N ALA A 329 14.83 5.60 -30.85
CA ALA A 329 13.69 5.71 -31.76
C ALA A 329 12.53 6.50 -31.13
N TYR A 330 12.19 6.20 -29.88
CA TYR A 330 11.16 6.94 -29.14
C TYR A 330 11.49 8.44 -29.02
N LYS A 331 12.72 8.78 -28.61
CA LYS A 331 13.15 10.18 -28.49
C LYS A 331 13.13 10.89 -29.85
N LYS A 332 13.55 10.20 -30.91
CA LYS A 332 13.53 10.75 -32.28
C LYS A 332 12.09 11.06 -32.71
N GLU A 333 11.18 10.09 -32.59
CA GLU A 333 9.78 10.28 -32.98
C GLU A 333 9.08 11.34 -32.15
N LEU A 334 9.35 11.39 -30.84
CA LEU A 334 8.83 12.44 -29.95
C LEU A 334 9.31 13.84 -30.38
N ASN A 335 10.59 13.97 -30.77
CA ASN A 335 11.14 15.24 -31.23
C ASN A 335 10.60 15.65 -32.62
N SER A 336 10.37 14.68 -33.51
CA SER A 336 9.81 14.93 -34.84
C SER A 336 8.32 15.28 -34.77
N HIS A 337 7.58 14.71 -33.82
CA HIS A 337 6.13 14.86 -33.68
C HIS A 337 5.72 15.12 -32.22
N PRO A 338 6.04 16.30 -31.65
CA PRO A 338 5.85 16.59 -30.22
C PRO A 338 4.39 16.57 -29.76
N ASN A 339 3.45 16.78 -30.69
CA ASN A 339 2.01 16.80 -30.42
C ASN A 339 1.31 15.49 -30.78
N SER A 340 2.04 14.43 -31.13
CA SER A 340 1.41 13.16 -31.51
C SER A 340 0.77 12.48 -30.30
N THR A 341 -0.50 12.10 -30.43
CA THR A 341 -1.23 11.30 -29.42
C THR A 341 -0.69 9.88 -29.31
N LEU A 342 -0.04 9.37 -30.36
CA LEU A 342 0.56 8.03 -30.38
C LEU A 342 1.94 8.08 -31.03
N ILE A 343 2.93 7.48 -30.37
CA ILE A 343 4.28 7.29 -30.88
C ILE A 343 4.50 5.79 -31.07
N ALA A 344 4.66 5.36 -32.31
CA ALA A 344 4.91 3.98 -32.66
C ALA A 344 6.42 3.74 -32.82
N VAL A 345 6.96 2.74 -32.14
CA VAL A 345 8.39 2.39 -32.20
C VAL A 345 8.60 0.89 -32.43
N PRO A 346 9.75 0.47 -32.98
CA PRO A 346 10.08 -0.94 -33.14
C PRO A 346 10.07 -1.71 -31.82
N SER A 347 9.83 -3.02 -31.87
CA SER A 347 9.75 -3.88 -30.68
C SER A 347 11.09 -4.13 -29.98
N GLY A 348 12.21 -4.00 -30.70
CA GLY A 348 13.53 -4.28 -30.16
C GLY A 348 13.64 -5.74 -29.70
N ALA A 349 14.04 -5.95 -28.45
CA ALA A 349 14.15 -7.28 -27.84
C ALA A 349 12.81 -7.85 -27.33
N LEU A 350 11.71 -7.08 -27.36
CA LEU A 350 10.43 -7.55 -26.85
C LEU A 350 9.76 -8.55 -27.81
N PRO A 351 9.00 -9.53 -27.30
CA PRO A 351 8.30 -10.53 -28.10
C PRO A 351 7.02 -10.00 -28.78
N CYS A 352 7.08 -8.79 -29.34
CA CYS A 352 6.00 -8.18 -30.12
C CYS A 352 6.50 -7.68 -31.49
N LYS A 353 5.57 -7.21 -32.35
CA LYS A 353 5.94 -6.59 -33.64
C LYS A 353 6.21 -5.10 -33.49
N GLN A 354 5.46 -4.41 -32.63
CA GLN A 354 5.60 -2.97 -32.42
C GLN A 354 5.19 -2.55 -31.00
N ILE A 355 5.66 -1.38 -30.57
CA ILE A 355 5.27 -0.77 -29.30
C ILE A 355 4.60 0.57 -29.60
N PHE A 356 3.40 0.79 -29.04
CA PHE A 356 2.71 2.08 -29.14
C PHE A 356 2.74 2.78 -27.80
N PHE A 357 3.40 3.94 -27.75
CA PHE A 357 3.33 4.86 -26.62
C PHE A 357 2.22 5.87 -26.86
N VAL A 358 1.13 5.72 -26.12
CA VAL A 358 -0.03 6.59 -26.26
C VAL A 358 -0.01 7.65 -25.17
N LYS A 359 -0.23 8.89 -25.56
CA LYS A 359 -0.39 10.01 -24.62
C LYS A 359 -1.74 9.90 -23.95
N TRP A 360 -1.72 9.85 -22.62
CA TRP A 360 -2.92 9.81 -21.81
C TRP A 360 -2.68 10.52 -20.49
N GLU A 361 -3.45 11.55 -20.21
CA GLU A 361 -3.37 12.32 -18.98
C GLU A 361 -4.72 12.15 -18.27
N PRO A 362 -4.75 11.45 -17.11
CA PRO A 362 -5.99 11.31 -16.38
C PRO A 362 -6.46 12.66 -15.84
N ASN A 363 -7.78 12.82 -15.73
CA ASN A 363 -8.43 13.98 -15.14
C ASN A 363 -9.23 13.54 -13.90
N ASP A 364 -9.31 14.41 -12.89
CA ASP A 364 -10.09 14.16 -11.67
C ASP A 364 -11.61 14.26 -11.92
N ASP A 365 -12.02 14.83 -13.05
CA ASP A 365 -13.40 14.78 -13.53
C ASP A 365 -13.69 13.42 -14.19
N GLU A 366 -14.67 12.69 -13.66
CA GLU A 366 -15.02 11.35 -14.15
C GLU A 366 -15.49 11.32 -15.62
N ASP A 367 -16.19 12.35 -16.10
CA ASP A 367 -16.70 12.37 -17.47
C ASP A 367 -15.56 12.65 -18.46
N ILE A 368 -14.67 13.58 -18.11
CA ILE A 368 -13.43 13.82 -18.87
C ILE A 368 -12.53 12.58 -18.81
N LEU A 369 -12.45 11.91 -17.66
CA LEU A 369 -11.71 10.66 -17.50
C LEU A 369 -12.28 9.57 -18.42
N ARG A 370 -13.59 9.33 -18.40
CA ARG A 370 -14.26 8.37 -19.29
C ARG A 370 -13.99 8.69 -20.75
N GLN A 371 -14.19 9.94 -21.16
CA GLN A 371 -13.96 10.36 -22.55
C GLN A 371 -12.49 10.20 -22.95
N SER A 372 -11.54 10.58 -22.08
CA SER A 372 -10.11 10.41 -22.35
C SER A 372 -9.70 8.95 -22.54
N ILE A 373 -10.34 8.02 -21.82
CA ILE A 373 -10.12 6.58 -21.96
C ILE A 373 -10.72 6.09 -23.28
N ILE A 374 -11.92 6.55 -23.64
CA ILE A 374 -12.54 6.22 -24.93
C ILE A 374 -11.64 6.69 -26.08
N ASP A 375 -11.09 7.90 -25.99
CA ASP A 375 -10.19 8.46 -27.00
C ASP A 375 -8.86 7.70 -27.07
N PHE A 376 -8.29 7.33 -25.91
CA PHE A 376 -7.11 6.48 -25.81
C PHE A 376 -7.33 5.13 -26.49
N MET A 377 -8.42 4.44 -26.15
CA MET A 377 -8.77 3.12 -26.69
C MET A 377 -9.07 3.19 -28.19
N SER A 378 -9.80 4.22 -28.61
CA SER A 378 -10.09 4.48 -30.03
C SER A 378 -8.83 4.74 -30.85
N THR A 379 -7.88 5.51 -30.30
CA THR A 379 -6.59 5.80 -30.94
C THR A 379 -5.80 4.52 -31.20
N VAL A 380 -5.74 3.62 -30.19
CA VAL A 380 -5.07 2.32 -30.35
C VAL A 380 -5.74 1.48 -31.42
N VAL A 381 -7.07 1.35 -31.40
CA VAL A 381 -7.82 0.56 -32.37
C VAL A 381 -7.63 1.09 -33.80
N GLN A 382 -7.72 2.41 -34.01
CA GLN A 382 -7.52 3.01 -35.33
C GLN A 382 -6.12 2.71 -35.89
N ASN A 383 -5.09 2.84 -35.06
CA ASN A 383 -3.72 2.54 -35.46
C ASN A 383 -3.53 1.05 -35.73
N MET A 384 -4.04 0.16 -34.88
CA MET A 384 -3.98 -1.29 -35.13
C MET A 384 -4.65 -1.69 -36.46
N ILE A 385 -5.79 -1.08 -36.80
CA ILE A 385 -6.44 -1.30 -38.11
C ILE A 385 -5.53 -0.83 -39.25
N SER A 386 -4.96 0.37 -39.13
CA SER A 386 -4.07 0.96 -40.14
C SER A 386 -2.84 0.07 -40.42
N TYR A 387 -2.21 -0.43 -39.34
CA TYR A 387 -1.05 -1.33 -39.41
C TYR A 387 -1.42 -2.81 -39.64
N LYS A 388 -2.72 -3.15 -39.73
CA LYS A 388 -3.24 -4.52 -39.90
C LYS A 388 -2.80 -5.50 -38.80
N PHE A 389 -2.71 -5.02 -37.57
CA PHE A 389 -2.46 -5.86 -36.39
C PHE A 389 -3.77 -6.45 -35.84
N THR A 390 -3.67 -7.59 -35.17
CA THR A 390 -4.81 -8.38 -34.68
C THR A 390 -4.71 -8.76 -33.20
N SER A 391 -3.57 -8.50 -32.57
CA SER A 391 -3.37 -8.78 -31.14
C SER A 391 -2.67 -7.63 -30.41
N VAL A 392 -3.14 -7.30 -29.21
CA VAL A 392 -2.62 -6.18 -28.42
C VAL A 392 -2.62 -6.50 -26.94
N ALA A 393 -1.59 -6.03 -26.23
CA ALA A 393 -1.50 -6.10 -24.78
C ALA A 393 -1.49 -4.70 -24.17
N PHE A 394 -2.45 -4.45 -23.28
CA PHE A 394 -2.59 -3.26 -22.48
C PHE A 394 -2.05 -3.52 -21.06
N PRO A 395 -1.30 -2.60 -20.46
CA PRO A 395 -1.08 -2.59 -19.02
C PRO A 395 -2.37 -2.18 -18.28
N ALA A 396 -2.41 -2.38 -16.96
CA ALA A 396 -3.40 -1.78 -16.06
C ALA A 396 -3.23 -0.24 -15.93
N VAL A 397 -3.29 0.45 -17.07
CA VAL A 397 -3.15 1.91 -17.18
C VAL A 397 -4.23 2.59 -16.34
N GLY A 398 -3.85 3.65 -15.61
CA GLY A 398 -4.81 4.42 -14.80
C GLY A 398 -5.27 3.76 -13.50
N CYS A 399 -4.83 2.53 -13.22
CA CYS A 399 -5.18 1.79 -11.99
C CYS A 399 -4.14 1.97 -10.86
N GLY A 400 -3.26 2.97 -10.95
CA GLY A 400 -2.19 3.24 -9.97
C GLY A 400 -2.35 4.58 -9.23
N LEU A 401 -1.23 5.16 -8.77
CA LEU A 401 -1.10 6.37 -7.92
C LEU A 401 -1.80 7.68 -8.38
N HIS A 402 -2.56 7.69 -9.48
CA HIS A 402 -3.17 8.90 -10.06
C HIS A 402 -4.52 9.27 -9.44
N GLY A 403 -4.96 8.62 -8.36
CA GLY A 403 -6.22 8.95 -7.68
C GLY A 403 -7.50 8.66 -8.48
N CYS A 404 -7.38 8.12 -9.69
CA CYS A 404 -8.51 7.75 -10.53
C CYS A 404 -9.29 6.57 -9.95
N SER A 405 -10.61 6.58 -10.13
CA SER A 405 -11.44 5.42 -9.78
C SER A 405 -11.08 4.23 -10.67
N THR A 406 -10.42 3.23 -10.08
CA THR A 406 -10.06 1.96 -10.72
C THR A 406 -11.27 1.31 -11.40
N GLN A 407 -12.46 1.41 -10.80
CA GLN A 407 -13.71 0.88 -11.35
C GLN A 407 -14.11 1.57 -12.65
N ILE A 408 -13.99 2.90 -12.73
CA ILE A 408 -14.32 3.66 -13.94
C ILE A 408 -13.32 3.35 -15.04
N VAL A 409 -12.03 3.32 -14.70
CA VAL A 409 -10.98 3.07 -15.68
C VAL A 409 -11.14 1.69 -16.32
N ILE A 410 -11.22 0.65 -15.50
CA ILE A 410 -11.40 -0.74 -15.94
C ILE A 410 -12.72 -0.91 -16.68
N GLY A 411 -13.81 -0.38 -16.12
CA GLY A 411 -15.15 -0.41 -16.70
C GLY A 411 -15.18 0.14 -18.11
N THR A 412 -14.66 1.37 -18.30
CA THR A 412 -14.63 2.04 -19.59
C THR A 412 -13.70 1.35 -20.59
N MET A 413 -12.52 0.88 -20.16
CA MET A 413 -11.58 0.17 -21.03
C MET A 413 -12.16 -1.13 -21.61
N ILE A 414 -12.75 -1.98 -20.75
CA ILE A 414 -13.35 -3.25 -21.20
C ILE A 414 -14.57 -2.97 -22.09
N LEU A 415 -15.43 -2.03 -21.69
CA LEU A 415 -16.65 -1.72 -22.43
C LEU A 415 -16.35 -1.17 -23.83
N GLU A 416 -15.42 -0.22 -23.96
CA GLU A 416 -15.08 0.35 -25.27
C GLU A 416 -14.44 -0.69 -26.20
N MET A 417 -13.64 -1.62 -25.65
CA MET A 417 -13.10 -2.73 -26.43
C MET A 417 -14.17 -3.73 -26.86
N LYS A 418 -15.09 -4.13 -25.96
CA LYS A 418 -16.26 -4.95 -26.31
C LYS A 418 -17.05 -4.29 -27.45
N LYS A 419 -17.32 -2.99 -27.35
CA LYS A 419 -18.03 -2.20 -28.36
C LYS A 419 -17.30 -2.14 -29.70
N HIS A 420 -15.98 -1.96 -29.73
CA HIS A 420 -15.20 -2.01 -30.97
C HIS A 420 -15.19 -3.41 -31.61
N LEU A 421 -15.02 -4.47 -30.82
CA LEU A 421 -15.08 -5.85 -31.32
C LEU A 421 -16.45 -6.16 -31.95
N LEU A 422 -17.55 -5.74 -31.29
CA LEU A 422 -18.92 -5.95 -31.78
C LEU A 422 -19.23 -5.12 -33.03
N LYS A 423 -19.01 -3.80 -32.99
CA LYS A 423 -19.38 -2.88 -34.07
C LYS A 423 -18.58 -3.10 -35.34
N ARG A 424 -17.31 -3.49 -35.24
CA ARG A 424 -16.39 -3.63 -36.37
C ARG A 424 -16.16 -5.09 -36.80
N ASP A 425 -16.80 -6.06 -36.13
CA ASP A 425 -16.67 -7.50 -36.37
C ASP A 425 -15.21 -8.01 -36.36
N LEU A 426 -14.41 -7.53 -35.40
CA LEU A 426 -12.98 -7.81 -35.34
C LEU A 426 -12.69 -9.17 -34.69
N CYS A 427 -11.84 -9.97 -35.33
CA CYS A 427 -11.31 -11.24 -34.79
C CYS A 427 -10.02 -11.01 -33.98
N TRP A 428 -10.02 -10.04 -33.07
CA TRP A 428 -8.80 -9.62 -32.37
C TRP A 428 -8.61 -10.32 -31.02
N LYS A 429 -7.35 -10.46 -30.62
CA LYS A 429 -6.95 -10.90 -29.28
C LYS A 429 -6.47 -9.71 -28.45
N ILE A 430 -7.26 -9.30 -27.46
CA ILE A 430 -6.98 -8.17 -26.58
C ILE A 430 -6.58 -8.72 -25.21
N LYS A 431 -5.38 -8.38 -24.74
CA LYS A 431 -4.90 -8.73 -23.41
C LYS A 431 -4.84 -7.50 -22.50
N PHE A 432 -5.35 -7.60 -21.30
CA PHE A 432 -5.05 -6.69 -20.19
C PHE A 432 -4.13 -7.42 -19.23
N VAL A 433 -2.95 -6.88 -19.01
CA VAL A 433 -1.90 -7.48 -18.19
C VAL A 433 -1.77 -6.70 -16.91
N VAL A 434 -2.12 -7.37 -15.81
CA VAL A 434 -2.09 -6.83 -14.45
C VAL A 434 -0.87 -7.42 -13.76
N GLN A 435 -0.09 -6.60 -13.05
CA GLN A 435 1.07 -7.15 -12.34
C GLN A 435 0.62 -8.12 -11.24
N PRO A 436 1.38 -9.21 -10.96
CA PRO A 436 0.97 -10.22 -9.97
C PRO A 436 0.68 -9.66 -8.58
N ASP A 437 1.33 -8.56 -8.20
CA ASP A 437 1.20 -7.85 -6.92
C ASP A 437 -0.10 -7.02 -6.82
N GLN A 438 -0.88 -6.93 -7.90
CA GLN A 438 -2.09 -6.12 -8.02
C GLN A 438 -3.39 -6.96 -8.02
N GLU A 439 -3.57 -7.84 -7.02
CA GLU A 439 -4.72 -8.77 -6.96
C GLU A 439 -6.08 -8.04 -6.97
N ASN A 440 -6.22 -6.93 -6.24
CA ASN A 440 -7.45 -6.13 -6.24
C ASN A 440 -7.82 -5.57 -7.63
N ILE A 441 -6.81 -5.24 -8.45
CA ILE A 441 -7.01 -4.72 -9.80
C ILE A 441 -7.37 -5.88 -10.73
N TYR A 442 -6.70 -7.02 -10.58
CA TYR A 442 -7.02 -8.24 -11.33
C TYR A 442 -8.45 -8.69 -11.09
N ASP A 443 -8.88 -8.73 -9.82
CA ASP A 443 -10.24 -9.12 -9.45
C ASP A 443 -11.29 -8.16 -10.01
N GLU A 444 -11.02 -6.84 -10.04
CA GLU A 444 -11.93 -5.88 -10.65
C GLU A 444 -12.00 -6.02 -12.18
N PHE A 445 -10.86 -6.27 -12.86
CA PHE A 445 -10.85 -6.62 -14.29
C PHE A 445 -11.67 -7.88 -14.57
N CYS A 446 -11.47 -8.94 -13.77
CA CYS A 446 -12.21 -10.19 -13.88
C CYS A 446 -13.71 -9.98 -13.68
N LYS A 447 -14.09 -9.27 -12.61
CA LYS A 447 -15.47 -8.92 -12.29
C LYS A 447 -16.14 -8.17 -13.43
N VAL A 448 -15.53 -7.09 -13.94
CA VAL A 448 -16.08 -6.30 -15.06
C VAL A 448 -16.19 -7.15 -16.33
N LEU A 449 -15.22 -8.03 -16.60
CA LEU A 449 -15.22 -8.87 -17.79
C LEU A 449 -16.42 -9.83 -17.83
N ILE A 450 -16.74 -10.48 -16.70
CA ILE A 450 -17.80 -11.50 -16.57
C ILE A 450 -19.20 -10.95 -16.36
N THR A 451 -19.35 -9.68 -15.97
CA THR A 451 -20.67 -9.02 -15.96
C THR A 451 -21.23 -9.04 -17.38
N HIS A 452 -22.29 -9.84 -17.59
CA HIS A 452 -22.98 -9.95 -18.87
C HIS A 452 -23.77 -8.67 -19.14
N ASP A 453 -23.64 -8.17 -20.36
CA ASP A 453 -24.09 -6.85 -20.83
C ASP A 453 -25.42 -6.36 -20.23
N ASP A 454 -25.35 -5.27 -19.49
CA ASP A 454 -26.25 -4.15 -19.71
C ASP A 454 -25.40 -2.91 -19.92
N LEU A 455 -25.25 -2.55 -21.20
CA LEU A 455 -25.21 -1.16 -21.61
C LEU A 455 -26.47 -0.46 -21.07
N HIS A 456 -26.43 -0.07 -19.81
CA HIS A 456 -27.15 1.09 -19.34
C HIS A 456 -26.40 2.40 -19.67
N GLU A 457 -25.65 2.42 -20.79
CA GLU A 457 -25.27 3.66 -21.47
C GLU A 457 -26.50 4.48 -21.94
N SER A 458 -27.74 3.98 -21.79
CA SER A 458 -28.96 4.76 -22.10
C SER A 458 -29.87 5.10 -20.90
N LYS A 459 -29.52 4.72 -19.65
CA LYS A 459 -30.29 5.10 -18.45
C LYS A 459 -29.49 5.69 -17.28
N ILE A 460 -28.16 5.51 -17.21
CA ILE A 460 -27.39 5.82 -15.98
C ILE A 460 -27.06 7.30 -15.76
N CYS A 461 -27.31 8.21 -16.72
CA CYS A 461 -27.11 9.65 -16.50
C CYS A 461 -28.19 10.50 -17.18
N GLN A 462 -29.46 10.14 -17.00
CA GLN A 462 -30.49 11.14 -17.23
C GLN A 462 -30.48 12.09 -16.03
N LEU A 463 -30.04 13.32 -16.26
CA LEU A 463 -30.29 14.42 -15.33
C LEU A 463 -31.78 14.44 -14.98
N PRO A 464 -32.15 14.83 -13.74
CA PRO A 464 -33.55 14.88 -13.36
C PRO A 464 -34.36 15.65 -14.40
N PRO A 465 -35.49 15.10 -14.89
CA PRO A 465 -36.27 15.74 -15.93
C PRO A 465 -36.85 17.09 -15.47
N THR A 466 -36.88 17.32 -14.16
CA THR A 466 -37.26 18.57 -13.51
C THR A 466 -36.18 19.64 -13.57
N TRP A 467 -34.95 19.33 -14.02
CA TRP A 467 -33.89 20.31 -14.14
C TRP A 467 -34.12 21.26 -15.30
N GLU A 468 -33.96 22.54 -15.04
CA GLU A 468 -34.00 23.59 -16.05
C GLU A 468 -32.80 23.45 -16.99
N LYS A 469 -33.05 23.53 -18.31
CA LYS A 469 -32.00 23.50 -19.34
C LYS A 469 -31.28 24.84 -19.38
N SER A 470 -29.97 24.84 -19.10
CA SER A 470 -29.13 26.05 -19.15
C SER A 470 -28.19 26.04 -20.35
N THR A 471 -27.92 27.21 -20.92
CA THR A 471 -26.96 27.42 -22.02
C THR A 471 -25.61 27.95 -21.56
N GLU A 472 -25.49 28.30 -20.28
CA GLU A 472 -24.28 28.80 -19.62
C GLU A 472 -24.05 28.04 -18.30
N HIS A 473 -22.84 28.12 -17.73
CA HIS A 473 -22.35 27.42 -16.51
C HIS A 473 -23.12 27.75 -15.20
N LYS A 474 -24.40 28.13 -15.30
CA LYS A 474 -25.30 28.43 -14.20
C LYS A 474 -25.76 27.13 -13.52
N ILE A 475 -25.39 26.98 -12.26
CA ILE A 475 -25.75 25.82 -11.42
C ILE A 475 -26.85 26.12 -10.39
N ARG A 476 -27.32 27.37 -10.27
CA ARG A 476 -28.31 27.82 -9.26
C ARG A 476 -29.60 28.29 -9.92
N PHE A 477 -30.72 27.78 -9.45
CA PHE A 477 -32.04 28.07 -9.99
C PHE A 477 -33.01 28.41 -8.88
N ILE A 478 -33.60 29.60 -8.91
CA ILE A 478 -34.58 30.01 -7.89
C ILE A 478 -35.82 29.15 -8.06
N VAL A 479 -36.20 28.44 -6.99
CA VAL A 479 -37.45 27.69 -6.93
C VAL A 479 -38.60 28.68 -6.69
N PRO A 480 -39.56 28.84 -7.62
CA PRO A 480 -40.63 29.82 -7.46
C PRO A 480 -41.55 29.45 -6.29
N ALA A 481 -41.97 30.45 -5.49
CA ALA A 481 -42.81 30.23 -4.32
C ALA A 481 -44.18 29.60 -4.61
N THR A 482 -44.62 29.63 -5.87
CA THR A 482 -45.89 29.07 -6.35
C THR A 482 -45.83 27.57 -6.67
N THR A 483 -44.64 26.94 -6.63
CA THR A 483 -44.50 25.51 -6.98
C THR A 483 -44.71 24.59 -5.79
N ASP A 484 -45.21 23.38 -6.05
CA ASP A 484 -45.34 22.33 -5.03
C ASP A 484 -43.98 21.94 -4.43
N GLU A 485 -42.91 22.04 -5.21
CA GLU A 485 -41.53 21.83 -4.76
C GLU A 485 -41.15 22.83 -3.65
N TYR A 486 -41.42 24.13 -3.85
CA TYR A 486 -41.17 25.14 -2.83
C TYR A 486 -41.97 24.85 -1.56
N GLN A 487 -43.28 24.60 -1.70
CA GLN A 487 -44.17 24.34 -0.57
C GLN A 487 -43.77 23.10 0.22
N SER A 488 -43.31 22.04 -0.46
CA SER A 488 -42.80 20.83 0.17
C SER A 488 -41.53 21.08 0.98
N ILE A 489 -40.59 21.87 0.44
CA ILE A 489 -39.34 22.21 1.13
C ILE A 489 -39.63 23.05 2.39
N VAL A 490 -40.48 24.07 2.27
CA VAL A 490 -40.86 24.94 3.39
C VAL A 490 -41.57 24.13 4.48
N SER A 491 -42.55 23.29 4.11
CA SER A 491 -43.27 22.45 5.07
C SER A 491 -42.32 21.55 5.90
N ASN A 492 -41.32 20.93 5.25
CA ASN A 492 -40.33 20.11 5.95
C ASN A 492 -39.36 20.94 6.81
N PHE A 493 -38.93 22.10 6.32
CA PHE A 493 -38.08 23.02 7.08
C PHE A 493 -38.80 23.52 8.35
N ASP A 494 -40.07 23.92 8.23
CA ASP A 494 -40.90 24.47 9.29
C ASP A 494 -41.16 23.48 10.44
N GLN A 495 -41.21 22.17 10.15
CA GLN A 495 -41.38 21.13 11.18
C GLN A 495 -40.38 21.27 12.33
N THR A 496 -39.17 21.76 12.05
CA THR A 496 -38.12 21.93 13.07
C THR A 496 -37.67 23.39 13.25
N MET A 497 -37.98 24.28 12.31
CA MET A 497 -37.55 25.69 12.33
C MET A 497 -38.63 26.69 12.72
N LYS A 498 -39.89 26.28 12.90
CA LYS A 498 -40.99 27.19 13.27
C LYS A 498 -40.62 28.05 14.49
N GLY A 499 -40.69 29.36 14.33
CA GLY A 499 -40.34 30.35 15.37
C GLY A 499 -38.85 30.64 15.52
N LYS A 500 -37.97 30.06 14.70
CA LYS A 500 -36.51 30.30 14.69
C LYS A 500 -36.02 31.12 13.49
N TYR A 501 -36.92 31.51 12.60
CA TYR A 501 -36.69 32.39 11.47
C TYR A 501 -37.92 33.30 11.28
N THR A 502 -37.74 34.47 10.67
CA THR A 502 -38.80 35.43 10.39
C THR A 502 -39.32 35.32 8.96
N GLU A 503 -38.45 35.05 8.00
CA GLU A 503 -38.82 34.92 6.59
C GLU A 503 -37.83 34.02 5.83
N ILE A 504 -38.34 33.29 4.84
CA ILE A 504 -37.50 32.64 3.81
C ILE A 504 -37.39 33.63 2.66
N ILE A 505 -36.17 34.03 2.32
CA ILE A 505 -35.90 35.02 1.27
C ILE A 505 -36.05 34.36 -0.09
N HIS A 506 -35.41 33.21 -0.29
CA HIS A 506 -35.54 32.37 -1.47
C HIS A 506 -34.96 30.98 -1.21
N ILE A 507 -35.29 30.04 -2.10
CA ILE A 507 -34.72 28.70 -2.16
C ILE A 507 -34.10 28.53 -3.53
N GLU A 508 -32.83 28.14 -3.57
CA GLU A 508 -32.11 27.83 -4.81
C GLU A 508 -32.00 26.31 -4.94
N ARG A 509 -32.49 25.75 -6.06
CA ARG A 509 -32.16 24.41 -6.51
C ARG A 509 -30.78 24.42 -7.13
N ILE A 510 -29.95 23.49 -6.68
CA ILE A 510 -28.58 23.32 -7.17
C ILE A 510 -28.60 22.21 -8.22
N GLN A 511 -28.22 22.57 -9.43
CA GLN A 511 -28.14 21.69 -10.60
C GLN A 511 -26.69 21.54 -11.03
N ASN A 512 -25.85 21.02 -10.12
CA ASN A 512 -24.46 20.74 -10.43
C ASN A 512 -24.36 19.35 -11.07
N GLU A 513 -24.39 19.30 -12.40
CA GLU A 513 -24.36 18.07 -13.18
C GLU A 513 -23.18 17.16 -12.81
N ARG A 514 -21.97 17.72 -12.68
CA ARG A 514 -20.75 16.97 -12.34
C ARG A 514 -20.93 16.21 -11.03
N TRP A 515 -21.33 16.89 -9.96
CA TRP A 515 -21.48 16.26 -8.64
C TRP A 515 -22.71 15.36 -8.55
N TYR A 516 -23.78 15.70 -9.26
CA TYR A 516 -24.97 14.83 -9.30
C TYR A 516 -24.64 13.48 -9.95
N LYS A 517 -23.86 13.46 -11.04
CA LYS A 517 -23.43 12.20 -11.66
C LYS A 517 -22.58 11.34 -10.73
N GLN A 518 -21.61 11.94 -10.03
CA GLN A 518 -20.79 11.21 -9.04
C GLN A 518 -21.63 10.66 -7.89
N TYR A 519 -22.55 11.48 -7.37
CA TYR A 519 -23.49 11.08 -6.33
C TYR A 519 -24.35 9.90 -6.77
N ILE A 520 -24.91 9.93 -7.98
CA ILE A 520 -25.74 8.86 -8.52
C ILE A 520 -24.93 7.57 -8.70
N ALA A 521 -23.71 7.66 -9.24
CA ALA A 521 -22.82 6.50 -9.35
C ALA A 521 -22.55 5.86 -7.97
N HIS A 522 -22.30 6.68 -6.95
CA HIS A 522 -22.10 6.21 -5.58
C HIS A 522 -23.37 5.63 -4.95
N ARG A 523 -24.53 6.22 -5.24
CA ARG A 523 -25.83 5.72 -4.78
C ARG A 523 -26.13 4.35 -5.35
N GLU A 524 -25.89 4.13 -6.65
CA GLU A 524 -26.11 2.82 -7.27
C GLU A 524 -25.17 1.76 -6.68
N ASP A 525 -23.95 2.12 -6.28
CA ASP A 525 -23.07 1.21 -5.51
C ASP A 525 -23.66 0.85 -4.14
N PHE A 526 -24.16 1.85 -3.39
CA PHE A 526 -24.81 1.62 -2.10
C PHE A 526 -26.03 0.71 -2.23
N ILE A 527 -26.90 0.98 -3.21
CA ILE A 527 -28.09 0.15 -3.49
C ILE A 527 -27.67 -1.27 -3.82
N ARG A 528 -26.66 -1.46 -4.68
CA ARG A 528 -26.18 -2.79 -5.09
C ARG A 528 -25.57 -3.57 -3.92
N ARG A 529 -24.73 -2.91 -3.11
CA ARG A 529 -23.99 -3.54 -2.00
C ARG A 529 -24.87 -3.83 -0.79
N LEU A 530 -25.83 -2.95 -0.50
CA LEU A 530 -26.68 -3.04 0.69
C LEU A 530 -28.04 -3.67 0.40
N ASN A 531 -28.42 -3.76 -0.88
CA ASN A 531 -29.74 -4.20 -1.32
C ASN A 531 -30.89 -3.37 -0.68
N GLU A 532 -30.62 -2.10 -0.38
CA GLU A 532 -31.53 -1.16 0.26
C GLU A 532 -31.22 0.27 -0.17
N ASN A 533 -32.26 1.11 -0.29
CA ASN A 533 -32.08 2.55 -0.49
C ASN A 533 -31.82 3.24 0.85
N THR A 534 -30.56 3.58 1.09
CA THR A 534 -30.12 4.26 2.32
C THR A 534 -29.93 5.78 2.13
N GLU A 535 -30.48 6.36 1.06
CA GLU A 535 -30.49 7.80 0.83
C GLU A 535 -31.43 8.50 1.83
N LYS A 536 -30.95 9.60 2.43
CA LYS A 536 -31.76 10.51 3.25
C LYS A 536 -31.59 11.95 2.79
N ARG A 537 -32.67 12.74 2.87
CA ARG A 537 -32.58 14.19 2.78
C ARG A 537 -32.28 14.78 4.16
N LEU A 538 -31.14 15.44 4.31
CA LEU A 538 -30.63 15.96 5.58
C LEU A 538 -30.18 17.42 5.42
N TYR A 539 -30.10 18.13 6.55
CA TYR A 539 -29.73 19.54 6.63
C TYR A 539 -28.25 19.73 6.99
N HIS A 540 -27.60 20.70 6.34
CA HIS A 540 -26.23 21.13 6.66
C HIS A 540 -26.17 22.66 6.79
N GLY A 541 -25.83 23.15 7.98
CA GLY A 541 -25.69 24.59 8.23
C GLY A 541 -24.25 25.06 8.00
N CYS A 542 -24.09 26.19 7.31
CA CYS A 542 -22.79 26.77 7.06
C CYS A 542 -22.85 28.32 7.00
N PRO A 543 -21.71 29.02 7.13
CA PRO A 543 -21.61 30.43 6.77
C PRO A 543 -21.81 30.67 5.26
N GLU A 544 -22.23 31.88 4.88
CA GLU A 544 -22.46 32.27 3.48
C GLU A 544 -21.19 32.11 2.61
N GLN A 545 -20.01 32.43 3.15
CA GLN A 545 -18.74 32.27 2.42
C GLN A 545 -18.45 30.81 2.07
N ALA A 546 -18.83 29.88 2.93
CA ALA A 546 -18.67 28.44 2.70
C ALA A 546 -19.72 27.89 1.73
N ALA A 547 -20.90 28.50 1.65
CA ALA A 547 -21.96 28.05 0.77
C ALA A 547 -21.56 28.11 -0.71
N SER A 548 -20.87 29.17 -1.14
CA SER A 548 -20.36 29.28 -2.52
C SER A 548 -19.42 28.13 -2.87
N LEU A 549 -18.49 27.82 -1.98
CA LEU A 549 -17.53 26.72 -2.17
C LEU A 549 -18.23 25.36 -2.22
N ILE A 550 -19.21 25.10 -1.32
CA ILE A 550 -19.94 23.83 -1.30
C ILE A 550 -20.77 23.64 -2.60
N MET A 551 -21.32 24.71 -3.17
CA MET A 551 -22.06 24.63 -4.43
C MET A 551 -21.16 24.30 -5.63
N GLU A 552 -19.93 24.81 -5.63
CA GLU A 552 -18.96 24.61 -6.71
C GLU A 552 -18.19 23.28 -6.56
N ASP A 553 -17.73 22.96 -5.35
CA ASP A 553 -16.79 21.87 -5.02
C ASP A 553 -17.38 20.73 -4.18
N CYS A 554 -18.70 20.74 -3.96
CA CYS A 554 -19.43 19.77 -3.12
C CYS A 554 -19.01 19.78 -1.63
N PHE A 555 -19.55 18.85 -0.85
CA PHE A 555 -19.20 18.67 0.56
C PHE A 555 -17.81 18.06 0.70
N ASN A 556 -16.81 18.90 0.96
CA ASN A 556 -15.41 18.50 1.01
C ASN A 556 -14.96 18.16 2.45
N ARG A 557 -14.52 16.91 2.67
CA ARG A 557 -14.05 16.42 3.98
C ARG A 557 -12.78 17.09 4.48
N SER A 558 -11.99 17.76 3.63
CA SER A 558 -10.79 18.48 4.07
C SER A 558 -11.10 19.63 5.05
N PHE A 559 -12.37 20.08 5.10
CA PHE A 559 -12.87 21.03 6.08
C PHE A 559 -13.49 20.37 7.33
N ALA A 560 -13.37 19.05 7.49
CA ALA A 560 -13.84 18.36 8.69
C ALA A 560 -13.12 18.88 9.94
N GLY A 561 -13.85 18.97 11.06
CA GLY A 561 -13.33 19.41 12.34
C GLY A 561 -13.37 20.91 12.63
N VAL A 562 -13.85 21.75 11.69
CA VAL A 562 -14.00 23.20 11.90
C VAL A 562 -15.03 23.54 12.99
N ASN A 563 -16.13 22.78 13.07
CA ASN A 563 -17.27 23.05 13.96
C ASN A 563 -17.50 21.98 15.04
N GLY A 564 -16.61 20.97 15.15
CA GLY A 564 -16.69 19.87 16.12
C GLY A 564 -16.55 18.48 15.51
N THR A 565 -16.01 17.53 16.28
CA THR A 565 -15.71 16.14 15.83
C THR A 565 -16.35 15.08 16.71
N VAL A 566 -17.39 15.42 17.47
CA VAL A 566 -17.96 14.58 18.56
C VAL A 566 -18.28 13.14 18.10
N TYR A 567 -18.78 12.97 16.88
CA TYR A 567 -19.18 11.67 16.33
C TYR A 567 -18.26 11.19 15.19
N GLY A 568 -17.10 11.82 15.03
CA GLY A 568 -16.08 11.48 14.03
C GLY A 568 -15.57 12.66 13.22
N PHE A 569 -14.47 12.45 12.51
CA PHE A 569 -13.82 13.43 11.65
C PHE A 569 -14.35 13.30 10.21
N GLY A 570 -15.50 13.93 9.95
CA GLY A 570 -16.17 13.87 8.65
C GLY A 570 -17.14 15.04 8.45
N VAL A 571 -18.01 14.93 7.43
CA VAL A 571 -19.01 15.96 7.14
C VAL A 571 -20.31 15.65 7.87
N TYR A 572 -20.81 16.62 8.62
CA TYR A 572 -21.97 16.47 9.48
C TYR A 572 -23.26 16.89 8.77
N PHE A 573 -24.28 16.05 8.90
CA PHE A 573 -25.63 16.28 8.43
C PHE A 573 -26.63 15.99 9.55
N SER A 574 -27.76 16.67 9.55
CA SER A 574 -28.83 16.44 10.53
C SER A 574 -30.19 16.24 9.89
N SER A 575 -30.99 15.33 10.42
CA SER A 575 -32.43 15.25 10.09
C SER A 575 -33.25 16.38 10.72
N ASN A 576 -32.64 17.20 11.58
CA ASN A 576 -33.28 18.31 12.28
C ASN A 576 -32.65 19.65 11.84
N ALA A 577 -33.39 20.46 11.08
CA ALA A 577 -32.89 21.75 10.58
C ALA A 577 -32.54 22.71 11.73
N SER A 578 -33.25 22.66 12.86
CA SER A 578 -32.89 23.46 14.02
C SER A 578 -31.53 23.09 14.62
N TYR A 579 -31.06 21.85 14.49
CA TYR A 579 -29.71 21.51 14.91
C TYR A 579 -28.70 22.19 13.97
N SER A 580 -28.91 22.05 12.66
CA SER A 580 -28.07 22.67 11.63
C SER A 580 -28.08 24.20 11.69
N HIS A 581 -29.17 24.83 12.16
CA HIS A 581 -29.26 26.28 12.37
C HIS A 581 -28.16 26.81 13.30
N GLY A 582 -27.75 26.04 14.32
CA GLY A 582 -26.69 26.42 15.25
C GLY A 582 -25.32 26.62 14.58
N TYR A 583 -25.13 26.06 13.38
CA TYR A 583 -23.91 26.17 12.57
C TYR A 583 -24.06 27.14 11.40
N THR A 584 -25.19 27.84 11.32
CA THR A 584 -25.37 28.96 10.39
C THR A 584 -24.92 30.26 11.04
N HIS A 585 -24.36 31.16 10.26
CA HIS A 585 -23.97 32.50 10.70
C HIS A 585 -24.74 33.55 9.91
N ALA A 586 -25.34 34.51 10.62
CA ALA A 586 -26.02 35.63 9.99
C ALA A 586 -24.97 36.57 9.38
N ASN A 587 -25.15 36.94 8.11
CA ASN A 587 -24.34 37.98 7.48
C ASN A 587 -24.74 39.38 7.95
N GLU A 588 -24.10 40.42 7.42
CA GLU A 588 -24.36 41.83 7.76
C GLU A 588 -25.84 42.25 7.56
N ASN A 589 -26.57 41.57 6.68
CA ASN A 589 -27.98 41.80 6.39
C ASN A 589 -28.93 40.89 7.19
N GLY A 590 -28.40 40.14 8.16
CA GLY A 590 -29.15 39.16 8.97
C GLY A 590 -29.47 37.85 8.26
N LYS A 591 -28.97 37.62 7.03
CA LYS A 591 -29.30 36.43 6.25
C LYS A 591 -28.44 35.24 6.67
N ARG A 592 -29.04 34.06 6.69
CA ARG A 592 -28.42 32.76 6.98
C ARG A 592 -28.68 31.80 5.83
N CYS A 593 -27.77 30.86 5.63
CA CYS A 593 -27.86 29.86 4.58
C CYS A 593 -27.83 28.45 5.18
N MET A 594 -28.65 27.55 4.65
CA MET A 594 -28.63 26.13 5.04
C MET A 594 -28.90 25.26 3.81
N PHE A 595 -28.10 24.21 3.66
CA PHE A 595 -28.31 23.22 2.61
C PHE A 595 -29.31 22.16 3.03
N ILE A 596 -30.11 21.71 2.07
CA ILE A 596 -30.73 20.38 2.05
C ILE A 596 -29.90 19.52 1.11
N ALA A 597 -29.35 18.43 1.63
CA ALA A 597 -28.52 17.50 0.90
C ALA A 597 -29.17 16.13 0.82
N ARG A 598 -28.98 15.43 -0.30
CA ARG A 598 -29.20 13.98 -0.40
C ARG A 598 -27.95 13.29 0.11
N VAL A 599 -28.09 12.39 1.08
CA VAL A 599 -26.97 11.78 1.81
C VAL A 599 -27.12 10.26 1.85
N LEU A 600 -26.10 9.55 1.40
CA LEU A 600 -26.00 8.09 1.41
C LEU A 600 -25.49 7.63 2.78
N VAL A 601 -26.41 7.34 3.70
CA VAL A 601 -26.00 7.01 5.08
C VAL A 601 -25.45 5.59 5.23
N GLY A 602 -25.90 4.66 4.39
CA GLY A 602 -25.46 3.26 4.40
C GLY A 602 -25.61 2.56 5.76
N LYS A 603 -24.73 1.59 6.04
CA LYS A 603 -24.64 0.97 7.36
C LYS A 603 -24.08 1.97 8.36
N THR A 604 -24.76 2.18 9.48
CA THR A 604 -24.36 3.18 10.48
C THR A 604 -23.87 2.54 11.77
N THR A 605 -22.94 3.21 12.46
CA THR A 605 -22.51 2.87 13.82
C THR A 605 -22.42 4.11 14.70
N LYS A 606 -22.39 3.92 16.02
CA LYS A 606 -22.26 5.03 16.96
C LYS A 606 -20.91 5.73 16.82
N GLY A 607 -20.94 7.03 16.60
CA GLY A 607 -19.73 7.84 16.42
C GLY A 607 -19.01 8.19 17.73
N ASN A 608 -17.71 8.45 17.65
CA ASN A 608 -16.94 9.09 18.73
C ASN A 608 -15.81 9.96 18.16
N SER A 609 -15.25 10.84 19.00
CA SER A 609 -14.28 11.86 18.57
C SER A 609 -12.90 11.35 18.16
N SER A 610 -12.56 10.11 18.49
CA SER A 610 -11.31 9.47 18.05
C SER A 610 -11.36 8.94 16.62
N MET A 611 -12.56 8.82 16.03
CA MET A 611 -12.75 8.24 14.69
C MET A 611 -12.33 9.22 13.60
N LYS A 612 -11.10 9.07 13.09
CA LYS A 612 -10.55 9.91 12.01
C LYS A 612 -10.91 9.45 10.61
N THR A 613 -11.31 8.20 10.47
CA THR A 613 -11.64 7.55 9.21
C THR A 613 -12.92 6.73 9.37
N ARG A 614 -13.49 6.31 8.25
CA ARG A 614 -14.67 5.46 8.20
C ARG A 614 -14.47 4.19 9.06
N PRO A 615 -15.37 3.86 10.00
CA PRO A 615 -15.28 2.64 10.80
C PRO A 615 -15.38 1.39 9.94
N LEU A 616 -14.62 0.35 10.30
CA LEU A 616 -14.62 -0.91 9.55
C LEU A 616 -16.03 -1.53 9.51
N GLY A 617 -16.52 -1.83 8.31
CA GLY A 617 -17.84 -2.44 8.08
C GLY A 617 -19.03 -1.48 8.10
N PHE A 618 -18.80 -0.18 8.33
CA PHE A 618 -19.84 0.85 8.35
C PHE A 618 -19.55 1.95 7.32
N ASP A 619 -20.58 2.64 6.86
CA ASP A 619 -20.53 3.67 5.83
C ASP A 619 -20.59 5.09 6.43
N SER A 620 -21.28 5.25 7.56
CA SER A 620 -21.39 6.53 8.29
C SER A 620 -21.41 6.31 9.80
N THR A 621 -21.12 7.34 10.57
CA THR A 621 -21.37 7.35 12.01
C THR A 621 -22.59 8.20 12.36
N THR A 622 -23.19 7.93 13.51
CA THR A 622 -24.39 8.63 13.96
C THR A 622 -24.39 8.84 15.48
N ASP A 623 -25.21 9.77 15.95
CA ASP A 623 -25.61 9.91 17.35
C ASP A 623 -26.79 8.99 17.72
N GLU A 624 -27.21 8.12 16.79
CA GLU A 624 -28.37 7.23 16.89
C GLU A 624 -29.71 7.97 16.94
N LYS A 625 -29.71 9.29 16.68
CA LYS A 625 -30.91 10.14 16.68
C LYS A 625 -31.01 10.92 15.38
N HIS A 626 -30.35 12.07 15.30
CA HIS A 626 -30.55 13.03 14.24
C HIS A 626 -29.31 13.31 13.40
N ILE A 627 -28.11 12.96 13.87
CA ILE A 627 -26.84 13.32 13.26
C ILE A 627 -26.28 12.15 12.46
N PHE A 628 -25.76 12.46 11.28
CA PHE A 628 -25.05 11.53 10.41
C PHE A 628 -23.73 12.17 9.98
N VAL A 629 -22.63 11.43 10.08
CA VAL A 629 -21.29 11.88 9.68
C VAL A 629 -20.80 10.98 8.56
N THR A 630 -20.55 11.58 7.40
CA THR A 630 -20.01 10.89 6.22
C THR A 630 -18.50 11.05 6.13
N TYR A 631 -17.83 10.09 5.48
CA TYR A 631 -16.37 10.02 5.40
C TYR A 631 -15.84 10.06 3.96
N HIS A 632 -16.71 10.27 2.98
CA HIS A 632 -16.38 10.31 1.56
C HIS A 632 -17.16 11.44 0.86
N ASP A 633 -16.49 12.17 -0.02
CA ASP A 633 -17.01 13.43 -0.59
C ASP A 633 -18.23 13.19 -1.51
N ALA A 634 -18.29 12.05 -2.19
CA ALA A 634 -19.43 11.65 -3.02
C ALA A 634 -20.62 11.04 -2.24
N GLN A 635 -20.57 10.94 -0.90
CA GLN A 635 -21.70 10.44 -0.10
C GLN A 635 -22.85 11.45 0.03
N ALA A 636 -22.65 12.71 -0.35
CA ALA A 636 -23.67 13.73 -0.24
C ALA A 636 -23.72 14.63 -1.49
N TYR A 637 -24.93 15.03 -1.87
CA TYR A 637 -25.19 15.99 -2.94
C TYR A 637 -26.04 17.14 -2.41
N ALA A 638 -25.56 18.38 -2.58
CA ALA A 638 -26.32 19.57 -2.21
C ALA A 638 -27.48 19.75 -3.20
N GLU A 639 -28.72 19.57 -2.73
CA GLU A 639 -29.91 19.62 -3.58
C GLU A 639 -30.53 21.02 -3.58
N TYR A 640 -30.63 21.65 -2.41
CA TYR A 640 -31.18 22.99 -2.25
C TYR A 640 -30.34 23.83 -1.28
N LEU A 641 -30.30 25.14 -1.51
CA LEU A 641 -29.83 26.15 -0.56
C LEU A 641 -31.01 27.02 -0.13
N ILE A 642 -31.31 27.05 1.16
CA ILE A 642 -32.34 27.92 1.75
C ILE A 642 -31.64 29.15 2.32
N THR A 643 -32.05 30.33 1.83
CA THR A 643 -31.63 31.61 2.37
C THR A 643 -32.78 32.20 3.18
N TYR A 644 -32.58 32.43 4.48
CA TYR A 644 -33.61 32.90 5.41
C TYR A 644 -33.05 33.92 6.40
N LYS A 645 -33.92 34.57 7.16
CA LYS A 645 -33.55 35.46 8.27
C LYS A 645 -34.08 34.95 9.58
#